data_AF-A0A838HHB2-F1
#
_entry.id   AF-A0A838HHB2-F1
#
_cell.length_a   1.000
_cell.length_b   1.000
_cell.length_c   1.000
_cell.angle_alpha   90.00
_cell.angle_beta   90.00
_cell.angle_gamma   90.00
#
_symmetry.space_group_name_H-M   'P 1'
#
loop_
_entity.id
_entity.type
_entity.pdbx_description
1 polymer ?
#
loop_
_entity_poly.entity_id
_entity_poly.type
_entity_poly.pdbx_seq_one_letter_code
_entity_poly.pdbx_strand_id
1 'polypeptide(L)'
;MHNRFVAENKPGVTMRRGANYSTWWNGGLRTTVYFHNMIGLLTETIGNPTPMDIPFVANRQLPNGDLPFPIQPQRWHFRSSVDYSVTANYAVLDVASRYREQFLHNIYKMGRNSIERGSRDHWTVMPKRVEAVRAAIQSQGRTDVDGVMAPGGQTREALNPAESKRAMALLHAPANRDPRGYILPADQPDFPTAIKFINSLRETGVEVHRATAAFRVGGKSYPAGSYVVKTAQAFRPHVMDMFEPQDHPNDFRYPGGPPIPPYDNAGWTLAYQMGVRFDRILEGFDGPFERVNAWNVSPPAGRVIGGQASGYLFSPRVNDSFRAMNRLLAGGETVYRLTRPTTAGGMRWEPGTFYVPARASTRPMLERMATELGLTFAGTNQKPGGEHLQLRPIRIGLWDRYGGSMPSGWTRWILEQFETPYKVVFTQELDAGGLRDKFDVLVFVSDAIPEREVDPGFNNALSEELVPAQLRNTLGRITVANTVPRLREFMEGGGTVITIGNSNALARHLGLPIGNKLVEMVDGRERQLPREKFYIPGSVLQLRVDNTHPLAWGMDERVDVMFDNSPVFAIPPGTRSANRVAWFDSKEPLRSGWAWGQEQLEGGVAVAEADVGRGKLFMFGPEVLFRAQPHGTFKFFFNGLTYGTAQRAAVR
;
A
#
# COMPACT_ATOMS: atom_id res chain seq x y z
N MET A 1 14.03 -2.59 32.72
CA MET A 1 13.70 -3.88 32.06
C MET A 1 14.89 -4.83 31.98
N HIS A 2 16.00 -4.48 31.32
CA HIS A 2 17.15 -5.41 31.12
C HIS A 2 17.71 -6.01 32.41
N ASN A 3 17.78 -5.24 33.50
CA ASN A 3 18.26 -5.74 34.79
C ASN A 3 17.50 -6.98 35.28
N ARG A 4 16.22 -7.14 34.91
CA ARG A 4 15.44 -8.32 35.29
C ARG A 4 15.93 -9.59 34.60
N PHE A 5 16.27 -9.51 33.31
CA PHE A 5 16.85 -10.64 32.59
C PHE A 5 18.20 -11.05 33.20
N VAL A 6 19.04 -10.07 33.53
CA VAL A 6 20.32 -10.35 34.21
C VAL A 6 20.09 -10.98 35.58
N ALA A 7 19.15 -10.45 36.38
CA ALA A 7 18.82 -10.99 37.70
C ALA A 7 18.23 -12.42 37.64
N GLU A 8 17.51 -12.75 36.58
CA GLU A 8 16.97 -14.09 36.31
C GLU A 8 17.97 -15.01 35.57
N ASN A 9 19.23 -14.58 35.42
CA ASN A 9 20.28 -15.32 34.72
C ASN A 9 19.92 -15.69 33.27
N LYS A 10 19.31 -14.75 32.53
CA LYS A 10 18.86 -14.88 31.15
C LYS A 10 19.74 -14.06 30.18
N PRO A 11 20.85 -14.64 29.66
CA PRO A 11 21.74 -13.95 28.72
C PRO A 11 21.14 -13.80 27.31
N GLY A 12 21.79 -13.01 26.46
CA GLY A 12 21.48 -12.89 25.03
C GLY A 12 20.44 -11.82 24.67
N VAL A 13 20.02 -11.01 25.65
CA VAL A 13 19.05 -9.93 25.43
C VAL A 13 19.78 -8.66 24.98
N THR A 14 19.27 -8.04 23.92
CA THR A 14 19.83 -6.81 23.37
C THR A 14 18.81 -5.67 23.35
N MET A 15 19.29 -4.42 23.25
CA MET A 15 18.46 -3.20 23.19
C MET A 15 18.98 -2.19 22.18
N ARG A 16 18.18 -1.16 21.89
CA ARG A 16 18.52 0.00 21.05
C ARG A 16 19.11 -0.42 19.70
N ARG A 17 20.44 -0.42 19.53
CA ARG A 17 21.12 -0.74 18.27
C ARG A 17 21.22 -2.25 17.99
N GLY A 18 20.81 -3.08 18.94
CA GLY A 18 20.73 -4.54 18.77
C GLY A 18 19.75 -5.02 17.71
N ALA A 19 18.82 -4.16 17.28
CA ALA A 19 17.88 -4.40 16.22
C ALA A 19 17.74 -3.17 15.31
N ASN A 20 17.48 -3.40 14.02
CA ASN A 20 17.43 -2.39 12.96
C ASN A 20 16.07 -1.65 12.88
N TYR A 21 15.41 -1.46 14.02
CA TYR A 21 14.11 -0.81 14.09
C TYR A 21 14.24 0.71 14.06
N SER A 22 14.02 1.31 12.90
CA SER A 22 13.79 2.76 12.84
C SER A 22 12.36 3.11 13.30
N THR A 23 12.14 4.36 13.70
CA THR A 23 10.81 4.87 14.09
C THR A 23 10.07 5.55 12.95
N TRP A 24 10.55 5.38 11.71
CA TRP A 24 9.97 6.01 10.52
C TRP A 24 8.75 5.28 9.98
N TRP A 25 8.59 3.99 10.28
CA TRP A 25 7.41 3.22 9.92
C TRP A 25 6.46 3.05 11.10
N ASN A 26 5.20 3.46 10.95
CA ASN A 26 4.20 3.44 12.03
C ASN A 26 3.15 2.33 11.93
N GLY A 27 3.25 1.42 10.96
CA GLY A 27 2.30 0.33 10.76
C GLY A 27 2.46 -0.86 11.71
N GLY A 28 3.44 -0.81 12.61
CA GLY A 28 3.64 -1.81 13.66
C GLY A 28 2.99 -1.37 14.96
N LEU A 29 2.42 -2.31 15.72
CA LEU A 29 1.76 -2.02 17.00
C LEU A 29 2.63 -1.18 17.96
N ARG A 30 3.95 -1.40 17.97
CA ARG A 30 4.91 -0.60 18.74
C ARG A 30 4.94 0.86 18.29
N THR A 31 5.04 1.12 17.00
CA THR A 31 5.26 2.48 16.50
C THR A 31 3.96 3.25 16.42
N THR A 32 2.83 2.62 16.10
CA THR A 32 1.50 3.25 16.13
C THR A 32 1.24 3.93 17.47
N VAL A 33 1.56 3.29 18.60
CA VAL A 33 1.29 3.86 19.93
C VAL A 33 2.14 5.10 20.25
N TYR A 34 3.31 5.29 19.61
CA TYR A 34 4.08 6.54 19.74
C TYR A 34 3.27 7.75 19.30
N PHE A 35 2.40 7.58 18.30
CA PHE A 35 1.52 8.61 17.78
C PHE A 35 0.26 8.84 18.64
N HIS A 36 0.07 8.01 19.67
CA HIS A 36 -1.07 8.04 20.60
C HIS A 36 -0.66 8.51 22.00
N ASN A 37 0.49 9.19 22.13
CA ASN A 37 1.06 9.62 23.42
C ASN A 37 1.28 8.44 24.39
N MET A 38 1.60 7.26 23.86
CA MET A 38 1.82 6.03 24.62
C MET A 38 3.24 5.50 24.39
N ILE A 39 3.68 4.60 25.27
CA ILE A 39 4.99 3.95 25.16
C ILE A 39 4.82 2.65 24.39
N GLY A 40 5.45 2.57 23.22
CA GLY A 40 5.54 1.34 22.45
C GLY A 40 6.75 0.50 22.82
N LEU A 41 6.53 -0.79 23.02
CA LEU A 41 7.58 -1.78 23.25
C LEU A 41 7.38 -2.94 22.27
N LEU A 42 8.47 -3.38 21.64
CA LEU A 42 8.51 -4.61 20.85
C LEU A 42 9.60 -5.48 21.45
N THR A 43 9.24 -6.71 21.76
CA THR A 43 10.16 -7.73 22.25
C THR A 43 10.08 -8.91 21.32
N GLU A 44 11.21 -9.29 20.76
CA GLU A 44 11.36 -10.50 19.97
C GLU A 44 12.29 -11.45 20.70
N THR A 45 11.98 -12.73 20.59
CA THR A 45 12.81 -13.79 21.14
C THR A 45 12.91 -14.88 20.09
N ILE A 46 14.15 -15.31 19.82
CA ILE A 46 14.41 -16.46 18.95
C ILE A 46 13.63 -17.67 19.46
N GLY A 47 13.14 -18.53 18.57
CA GLY A 47 12.45 -19.74 18.95
C GLY A 47 11.88 -20.49 17.75
N ASN A 48 11.72 -21.80 17.93
CA ASN A 48 11.06 -22.69 16.99
C ASN A 48 10.34 -23.79 17.81
N PRO A 49 9.18 -24.31 17.37
CA PRO A 49 8.53 -25.44 18.03
C PRO A 49 9.46 -26.66 18.18
N THR A 50 10.35 -26.86 17.20
CA THR A 50 11.43 -27.84 17.27
C THR A 50 12.64 -27.24 17.98
N PRO A 51 13.24 -27.91 18.98
CA PRO A 51 14.45 -27.41 19.62
C PRO A 51 15.55 -27.14 18.59
N MET A 52 16.25 -26.02 18.76
CA MET A 52 17.29 -25.53 17.85
C MET A 52 18.55 -25.22 18.64
N ASP A 53 19.69 -25.07 17.97
CA ASP A 53 20.93 -24.67 18.64
C ASP A 53 21.18 -23.18 18.47
N ILE A 54 21.54 -22.49 19.55
CA ILE A 54 22.15 -21.15 19.47
C ILE A 54 23.61 -21.35 19.04
N PRO A 55 24.00 -20.87 17.85
CA PRO A 55 25.36 -21.04 17.38
C PRO A 55 26.33 -20.08 18.07
N PHE A 56 27.62 -20.39 18.01
CA PHE A 56 28.66 -19.43 18.34
C PHE A 56 28.67 -18.28 17.32
N VAL A 57 28.47 -17.06 17.79
CA VAL A 57 28.54 -15.84 16.97
C VAL A 57 29.59 -14.92 17.58
N ALA A 58 30.78 -14.88 16.98
CA ALA A 58 31.96 -14.17 17.50
C ALA A 58 31.64 -12.71 17.86
N ASN A 59 30.95 -11.99 16.97
CA ASN A 59 30.58 -10.57 17.17
C ASN A 59 29.56 -10.33 18.30
N ARG A 60 28.99 -11.39 18.89
CA ARG A 60 28.05 -11.32 20.02
C ARG A 60 28.60 -11.88 21.32
N GLN A 61 29.92 -12.11 21.41
CA GLN A 61 30.56 -12.63 22.62
C GLN A 61 31.08 -11.55 23.56
N LEU A 62 31.28 -10.33 23.05
CA LEU A 62 31.77 -9.21 23.86
C LEU A 62 30.58 -8.40 24.42
N PRO A 63 30.50 -8.23 25.75
CA PRO A 63 29.52 -7.34 26.35
C PRO A 63 29.68 -5.91 25.84
N ASN A 64 28.57 -5.22 25.62
CA ASN A 64 28.57 -3.80 25.29
C ASN A 64 27.31 -3.12 25.87
N GLY A 65 27.19 -1.81 25.64
CA GLY A 65 26.08 -1.02 26.16
C GLY A 65 24.70 -1.53 25.76
N ASP A 66 24.58 -2.23 24.63
CA ASP A 66 23.33 -2.79 24.10
C ASP A 66 23.22 -4.31 24.27
N LEU A 67 24.27 -5.01 24.71
CA LEU A 67 24.30 -6.46 25.00
C LEU A 67 25.15 -6.70 26.26
N PRO A 68 24.61 -6.46 27.47
CA PRO A 68 25.41 -6.50 28.70
C PRO A 68 25.73 -7.94 29.16
N PHE A 69 24.92 -8.93 28.78
CA PHE A 69 25.10 -10.32 29.17
C PHE A 69 25.00 -11.25 27.95
N PRO A 70 26.10 -11.49 27.21
CA PRO A 70 26.16 -12.39 26.06
C PRO A 70 25.73 -13.84 26.37
N ILE A 71 25.07 -14.48 25.40
CA ILE A 71 24.66 -15.89 25.49
C ILE A 71 25.72 -16.82 24.88
N GLN A 72 25.99 -17.93 25.57
CA GLN A 72 26.86 -19.00 25.09
C GLN A 72 26.12 -19.95 24.14
N PRO A 73 26.83 -20.63 23.22
CA PRO A 73 26.24 -21.67 22.38
C PRO A 73 25.57 -22.75 23.24
N GLN A 74 24.32 -23.08 22.93
CA GLN A 74 23.54 -24.05 23.70
C GLN A 74 22.31 -24.53 22.92
N ARG A 75 21.73 -25.64 23.37
CA ARG A 75 20.40 -26.07 22.93
C ARG A 75 19.34 -25.09 23.41
N TRP A 76 18.48 -24.64 22.52
CA TRP A 76 17.37 -23.74 22.77
C TRP A 76 16.05 -24.45 22.56
N HIS A 77 15.23 -24.47 23.62
CA HIS A 77 13.89 -25.04 23.58
C HIS A 77 12.85 -23.92 23.43
N PHE A 78 11.71 -24.22 22.81
CA PHE A 78 10.61 -23.25 22.70
C PHE A 78 10.18 -22.67 24.06
N ARG A 79 10.23 -23.48 25.12
CA ARG A 79 9.97 -23.05 26.50
C ARG A 79 10.90 -21.91 26.94
N SER A 80 12.18 -21.93 26.54
CA SER A 80 13.12 -20.85 26.85
C SER A 80 12.64 -19.52 26.26
N SER A 81 12.11 -19.51 25.04
CA SER A 81 11.52 -18.32 24.41
C SER A 81 10.32 -17.78 25.19
N VAL A 82 9.46 -18.69 25.67
CA VAL A 82 8.30 -18.34 26.51
C VAL A 82 8.77 -17.74 27.84
N ASP A 83 9.75 -18.35 28.49
CA ASP A 83 10.28 -17.87 29.78
C ASP A 83 10.91 -16.48 29.66
N TYR A 84 11.58 -16.17 28.55
CA TYR A 84 12.09 -14.82 28.27
C TYR A 84 10.95 -13.83 28.01
N SER A 85 9.91 -14.25 27.28
CA SER A 85 8.71 -13.42 27.04
C SER A 85 7.99 -13.09 28.36
N VAL A 86 7.89 -14.04 29.28
CA VAL A 86 7.32 -13.83 30.61
C VAL A 86 8.14 -12.81 31.41
N THR A 87 9.47 -12.92 31.41
CA THR A 87 10.36 -11.93 32.04
C THR A 87 10.15 -10.54 31.47
N ALA A 88 10.04 -10.41 30.14
CA ALA A 88 9.80 -9.14 29.48
C ALA A 88 8.51 -8.49 30.01
N ASN A 89 7.42 -9.25 30.07
CA ASN A 89 6.13 -8.78 30.56
C ASN A 89 6.19 -8.33 32.03
N TYR A 90 6.76 -9.15 32.92
CA TYR A 90 6.90 -8.75 34.32
C TYR A 90 7.81 -7.53 34.51
N ALA A 91 8.84 -7.38 33.67
CA ALA A 91 9.70 -6.21 33.70
C ALA A 91 8.96 -4.91 33.32
N VAL A 92 7.98 -4.98 32.40
CA VAL A 92 7.10 -3.85 32.08
C VAL A 92 6.15 -3.56 33.23
N LEU A 93 5.48 -4.59 33.76
CA LEU A 93 4.49 -4.45 34.83
C LEU A 93 5.09 -3.87 36.12
N ASP A 94 6.31 -4.28 36.48
CA ASP A 94 7.00 -3.75 37.67
C ASP A 94 7.34 -2.26 37.53
N VAL A 95 7.74 -1.82 36.33
CA VAL A 95 7.98 -0.39 36.07
C VAL A 95 6.67 0.39 36.07
N ALA A 96 5.63 -0.14 35.41
CA ALA A 96 4.32 0.49 35.35
C ALA A 96 3.68 0.65 36.74
N SER A 97 3.78 -0.36 37.61
CA SER A 97 3.20 -0.32 38.96
C SER A 97 3.87 0.71 39.87
N ARG A 98 5.20 0.84 39.80
CA ARG A 98 5.99 1.79 40.59
C ARG A 98 5.81 3.24 40.16
N TYR A 99 5.63 3.49 38.85
CA TYR A 99 5.60 4.83 38.27
C TYR A 99 4.22 5.22 37.68
N ARG A 100 3.14 4.58 38.13
CA ARG A 100 1.79 4.73 37.54
C ARG A 100 1.34 6.18 37.36
N GLU A 101 1.49 7.01 38.40
CA GLU A 101 1.00 8.40 38.40
C GLU A 101 1.82 9.26 37.43
N GLN A 102 3.13 9.04 37.41
CA GLN A 102 4.03 9.72 36.48
C GLN A 102 3.68 9.37 35.01
N PHE A 103 3.42 8.09 34.72
CA PHE A 103 3.03 7.69 33.36
C PHE A 103 1.69 8.30 32.95
N LEU A 104 0.66 8.22 33.79
CA LEU A 104 -0.65 8.79 33.49
C LEU A 104 -0.58 10.32 33.30
N HIS A 105 0.13 11.02 34.18
CA HIS A 105 0.32 12.47 34.04
C HIS A 105 1.09 12.83 32.77
N ASN A 106 2.14 12.08 32.42
CA ASN A 106 2.90 12.32 31.20
C ASN A 106 2.06 12.07 29.95
N ILE A 107 1.23 11.02 29.91
CA ILE A 107 0.29 10.75 28.81
C ILE A 107 -0.67 11.93 28.64
N TYR A 108 -1.26 12.42 29.74
CA TYR A 108 -2.13 13.60 29.74
C TYR A 108 -1.40 14.84 29.20
N LYS A 109 -0.20 15.14 29.70
CA LYS A 109 0.61 16.29 29.27
C LYS A 109 0.96 16.22 27.79
N MET A 110 1.39 15.05 27.30
CA MET A 110 1.68 14.85 25.88
C MET A 110 0.44 15.08 25.01
N GLY A 111 -0.73 14.57 25.42
CA GLY A 111 -2.00 14.83 24.74
C GLY A 111 -2.38 16.33 24.71
N ARG A 112 -2.24 17.04 25.83
CA ARG A 112 -2.47 18.49 25.91
C ARG A 112 -1.54 19.27 24.97
N ASN A 113 -0.26 18.91 24.93
CA ASN A 113 0.71 19.54 24.04
C ASN A 113 0.36 19.30 22.55
N SER A 114 -0.13 18.11 22.21
CA SER A 114 -0.62 17.78 20.86
C SER A 114 -1.82 18.64 20.45
N ILE A 115 -2.80 18.82 21.35
CA ILE A 115 -3.95 19.71 21.13
C ILE A 115 -3.48 21.15 20.90
N GLU A 116 -2.56 21.63 21.73
CA GLU A 116 -2.03 22.99 21.62
C GLU A 116 -1.33 23.20 20.26
N ARG A 117 -0.46 22.27 19.84
CA ARG A 117 0.21 22.30 18.52
C ARG A 117 -0.79 22.26 17.37
N GLY A 118 -1.91 21.56 17.51
CA GLY A 118 -2.99 21.57 16.53
C GLY A 118 -3.76 22.89 16.48
N SER A 119 -3.76 23.65 17.58
CA SER A 119 -4.56 24.89 17.73
C SER A 119 -3.82 26.17 17.33
N ARG A 120 -2.49 26.14 17.18
CA ARG A 120 -1.65 27.29 16.80
C ARG A 120 -0.53 26.92 15.84
N ASP A 121 0.11 27.91 15.21
CA ASP A 121 1.09 27.64 14.17
C ASP A 121 2.20 26.73 14.71
N HIS A 122 2.44 25.66 13.96
CA HIS A 122 3.39 24.62 14.30
C HIS A 122 4.05 24.11 13.03
N TRP A 123 5.27 23.62 13.17
CA TRP A 123 6.09 23.13 12.06
C TRP A 123 6.70 21.81 12.45
N THR A 124 6.28 20.74 11.79
CA THR A 124 6.96 19.45 11.92
C THR A 124 8.26 19.51 11.13
N VAL A 125 9.39 19.26 11.80
CA VAL A 125 10.70 19.23 11.15
C VAL A 125 10.86 17.92 10.39
N MET A 126 11.25 18.02 9.12
CA MET A 126 11.41 16.89 8.20
C MET A 126 12.82 16.91 7.60
N PRO A 127 13.42 15.75 7.25
CA PRO A 127 14.76 15.67 6.67
C PRO A 127 15.01 16.63 5.50
N LYS A 128 14.13 16.70 4.50
CA LYS A 128 14.27 17.64 3.36
C LYS A 128 14.29 19.10 3.80
N ARG A 129 13.55 19.46 4.86
CA ARG A 129 13.56 20.83 5.40
C ARG A 129 14.90 21.14 6.06
N VAL A 130 15.48 20.18 6.77
CA VAL A 130 16.83 20.31 7.35
C VAL A 130 17.88 20.43 6.25
N GLU A 131 17.82 19.60 5.21
CA GLU A 131 18.74 19.69 4.06
C GLU A 131 18.63 21.02 3.32
N ALA A 132 17.41 21.55 3.13
CA ALA A 132 17.21 22.85 2.51
C ALA A 132 17.84 23.99 3.33
N VAL A 133 17.72 23.93 4.67
CA VAL A 133 18.39 24.90 5.55
C VAL A 133 19.91 24.73 5.53
N ARG A 134 20.40 23.49 5.52
CA ARG A 134 21.83 23.20 5.37
C ARG A 134 22.38 23.82 4.09
N ALA A 135 21.73 23.60 2.96
CA ALA A 135 22.10 24.16 1.66
C ALA A 135 22.07 25.70 1.65
N ALA A 136 21.06 26.30 2.29
CA ALA A 136 20.93 27.75 2.40
C ALA A 136 22.02 28.42 3.27
N ILE A 137 22.56 27.70 4.26
CA ILE A 137 23.70 28.17 5.05
C ILE A 137 25.01 27.95 4.28
N GLN A 138 25.16 26.80 3.61
CA GLN A 138 26.34 26.49 2.80
C GLN A 138 26.55 27.47 1.64
N SER A 139 25.46 27.94 1.02
CA SER A 139 25.53 28.97 -0.03
C SER A 139 26.07 30.32 0.46
N GLN A 140 26.14 30.53 1.78
CA GLN A 140 26.74 31.72 2.41
C GLN A 140 28.23 31.52 2.75
N GLY A 141 28.85 30.45 2.25
CA GLY A 141 30.29 30.17 2.42
C GLY A 141 30.66 29.38 3.68
N ARG A 142 29.67 28.92 4.47
CA ARG A 142 29.89 28.10 5.67
C ARG A 142 29.90 26.61 5.32
N THR A 143 31.03 25.95 5.50
CA THR A 143 31.19 24.52 5.20
C THR A 143 30.91 23.59 6.38
N ASP A 144 30.83 24.11 7.61
CA ASP A 144 30.58 23.35 8.84
C ASP A 144 29.24 23.73 9.48
N VAL A 145 28.20 23.02 9.04
CA VAL A 145 26.79 23.23 9.41
C VAL A 145 26.27 22.18 10.38
N ASP A 146 26.99 21.07 10.51
CA ASP A 146 26.56 19.90 11.29
C ASP A 146 27.14 19.87 12.71
N GLY A 147 27.98 20.85 13.08
CA GLY A 147 28.42 21.08 14.45
C GLY A 147 29.06 19.86 15.10
N VAL A 148 29.90 19.15 14.35
CA VAL A 148 30.48 17.89 14.83
C VAL A 148 31.47 18.17 15.95
N MET A 149 31.20 17.63 17.14
CA MET A 149 32.19 17.47 18.20
C MET A 149 33.31 16.57 17.68
N ALA A 150 34.52 17.11 17.53
CA ALA A 150 35.69 16.29 17.24
C ALA A 150 35.89 15.25 18.37
N PRO A 151 36.41 14.05 18.07
CA PRO A 151 36.89 13.15 19.11
C PRO A 151 37.88 13.91 20.02
N GLY A 152 37.53 14.10 21.30
CA GLY A 152 38.31 14.92 22.23
C GLY A 152 37.64 16.22 22.70
N GLY A 153 36.41 16.52 22.28
CA GLY A 153 35.60 17.57 22.91
C GLY A 153 35.89 19.00 22.47
N GLN A 154 36.65 19.19 21.39
CA GLN A 154 36.78 20.50 20.75
C GLN A 154 35.59 20.73 19.82
N THR A 155 34.78 21.74 20.15
CA THR A 155 33.69 22.24 19.31
C THR A 155 34.30 23.06 18.17
N ARG A 156 33.99 22.72 16.92
CA ARG A 156 34.12 23.67 15.81
C ARG A 156 33.07 24.78 15.96
N GLU A 157 33.35 25.97 15.42
CA GLU A 157 32.53 27.18 15.62
C GLU A 157 31.06 26.96 15.27
N ALA A 158 30.21 26.87 16.30
CA ALA A 158 28.77 26.83 16.15
C ALA A 158 28.24 28.12 15.48
N LEU A 159 27.04 28.05 14.90
CA LEU A 159 26.34 29.25 14.43
C LEU A 159 26.16 30.23 15.60
N ASN A 160 26.40 31.52 15.36
CA ASN A 160 26.11 32.54 16.35
C ASN A 160 24.58 32.68 16.56
N PRO A 161 24.10 33.39 17.61
CA PRO A 161 22.67 33.49 17.89
C PRO A 161 21.83 34.08 16.74
N ALA A 162 22.37 35.03 15.98
CA ALA A 162 21.66 35.65 14.86
C ALA A 162 21.55 34.70 13.66
N GLU A 163 22.63 33.97 13.35
CA GLU A 163 22.66 32.91 12.33
C GLU A 163 21.69 31.78 12.69
N SER A 164 21.72 31.32 13.94
CA SER A 164 20.81 30.30 14.46
C SER A 164 19.34 30.72 14.33
N LYS A 165 19.03 31.99 14.65
CA LYS A 165 17.69 32.56 14.48
C LYS A 165 17.25 32.57 13.01
N ARG A 166 18.15 32.91 12.08
CA ARG A 166 17.86 32.88 10.64
C ARG A 166 17.62 31.46 10.13
N ALA A 167 18.45 30.49 10.55
CA ALA A 167 18.28 29.08 10.20
C ALA A 167 16.94 28.53 10.70
N MET A 168 16.57 28.84 11.95
CA MET A 168 15.25 28.47 12.50
C MET A 168 14.09 29.15 11.77
N ALA A 169 14.24 30.40 11.33
CA ALA A 169 13.22 31.09 10.56
C ALA A 169 12.95 30.42 9.20
N LEU A 170 13.97 29.83 8.57
CA LEU A 170 13.80 29.03 7.35
C LEU A 170 13.01 27.74 7.61
N LEU A 171 13.29 27.03 8.71
CA LEU A 171 12.50 25.85 9.12
C LEU A 171 11.03 26.23 9.42
N HIS A 172 10.82 27.42 9.97
CA HIS A 172 9.50 27.93 10.36
C HIS A 172 8.86 28.86 9.33
N ALA A 173 9.21 28.73 8.05
CA ALA A 173 8.58 29.52 6.98
C ALA A 173 7.05 29.33 6.98
N PRO A 174 6.23 30.38 6.77
CA PRO A 174 4.76 30.27 6.83
C PRO A 174 4.13 29.23 5.90
N ALA A 175 4.74 28.97 4.74
CA ALA A 175 4.30 27.95 3.79
C ALA A 175 4.49 26.51 4.31
N ASN A 176 5.40 26.32 5.28
CA ASN A 176 5.73 25.02 5.87
C ASN A 176 4.91 24.68 7.12
N ARG A 177 3.99 25.56 7.53
CA ARG A 177 3.10 25.34 8.67
C ARG A 177 2.33 24.04 8.50
N ASP A 178 2.19 23.31 9.59
CA ASP A 178 1.30 22.16 9.67
C ASP A 178 -0.17 22.62 9.57
N PRO A 179 -1.06 21.79 9.01
CA PRO A 179 -2.47 22.14 8.91
C PRO A 179 -3.21 22.11 10.26
N ARG A 180 -4.26 22.92 10.31
CA ARG A 180 -5.28 22.97 11.38
C ARG A 180 -6.31 21.85 11.26
N GLY A 181 -6.46 21.29 10.07
CA GLY A 181 -7.33 20.16 9.81
C GLY A 181 -7.44 19.84 8.34
N TYR A 182 -8.20 18.77 8.10
CA TYR A 182 -8.45 18.21 6.77
C TYR A 182 -9.95 18.15 6.54
N ILE A 183 -10.36 18.41 5.30
CA ILE A 183 -11.75 18.28 4.88
C ILE A 183 -11.82 17.26 3.74
N LEU A 184 -12.61 16.20 3.94
CA LEU A 184 -12.91 15.19 2.92
C LEU A 184 -14.30 15.52 2.36
N PRO A 185 -14.39 16.06 1.14
CA PRO A 185 -15.66 16.48 0.57
C PRO A 185 -16.54 15.26 0.24
N ALA A 186 -17.84 15.35 0.51
CA ALA A 186 -18.79 14.25 0.31
C ALA A 186 -19.15 13.98 -1.15
N ASP A 187 -18.80 14.88 -2.07
CA ASP A 187 -19.01 14.77 -3.51
C ASP A 187 -17.81 14.19 -4.27
N GLN A 188 -16.79 13.69 -3.56
CA GLN A 188 -15.69 12.97 -4.20
C GLN A 188 -16.18 11.65 -4.83
N PRO A 189 -15.54 11.17 -5.92
CA PRO A 189 -16.09 10.08 -6.71
C PRO A 189 -16.30 8.75 -5.97
N ASP A 190 -15.36 8.35 -5.11
CA ASP A 190 -15.38 7.08 -4.35
C ASP A 190 -15.56 7.36 -2.85
N PHE A 191 -16.65 8.07 -2.51
CA PHE A 191 -16.95 8.40 -1.12
C PHE A 191 -17.13 7.17 -0.19
N PRO A 192 -17.65 6.01 -0.64
CA PRO A 192 -17.62 4.80 0.17
C PRO A 192 -16.22 4.38 0.61
N THR A 193 -15.20 4.51 -0.27
CA THR A 193 -13.80 4.29 0.12
C THR A 193 -13.29 5.36 1.09
N ALA A 194 -13.65 6.63 0.91
CA ALA A 194 -13.32 7.68 1.89
C ALA A 194 -13.90 7.37 3.28
N ILE A 195 -15.05 6.73 3.36
CA ILE A 195 -15.64 6.30 4.64
C ILE A 195 -14.87 5.13 5.26
N LYS A 196 -14.38 4.18 4.44
CA LYS A 196 -13.46 3.13 4.93
C LYS A 196 -12.21 3.74 5.57
N PHE A 197 -11.67 4.81 4.98
CA PHE A 197 -10.56 5.58 5.57
C PHE A 197 -10.97 6.28 6.88
N ILE A 198 -12.14 6.91 6.94
CA ILE A 198 -12.67 7.48 8.19
C ILE A 198 -12.81 6.42 9.28
N ASN A 199 -13.25 5.20 8.94
CA ASN A 199 -13.33 4.10 9.88
C ASN A 199 -11.93 3.68 10.36
N SER A 200 -10.92 3.60 9.48
CA SER A 200 -9.53 3.35 9.89
C SER A 200 -9.03 4.39 10.90
N LEU A 201 -9.33 5.68 10.70
CA LEU A 201 -8.99 6.74 11.66
C LEU A 201 -9.73 6.55 13.00
N ARG A 202 -11.02 6.21 12.95
CA ARG A 202 -11.85 6.00 14.15
C ARG A 202 -11.40 4.80 14.97
N GLU A 203 -11.01 3.71 14.32
CA GLU A 203 -10.50 2.49 14.96
C GLU A 203 -9.19 2.75 15.72
N THR A 204 -8.41 3.75 15.32
CA THR A 204 -7.22 4.21 16.05
C THR A 204 -7.51 5.35 17.03
N GLY A 205 -8.78 5.71 17.23
CA GLY A 205 -9.19 6.71 18.22
C GLY A 205 -9.02 8.16 17.78
N VAL A 206 -8.78 8.41 16.48
CA VAL A 206 -8.82 9.77 15.91
C VAL A 206 -10.25 10.32 15.98
N GLU A 207 -10.36 11.55 16.46
CA GLU A 207 -11.62 12.29 16.46
C GLU A 207 -11.93 12.82 15.07
N VAL A 208 -13.12 12.47 14.57
CA VAL A 208 -13.63 12.86 13.26
C VAL A 208 -14.98 13.55 13.45
N HIS A 209 -15.22 14.60 12.66
CA HIS A 209 -16.49 15.30 12.59
C HIS A 209 -17.14 15.13 11.21
N ARG A 210 -18.45 15.31 11.16
CA ARG A 210 -19.24 15.36 9.92
C ARG A 210 -19.96 16.70 9.84
N ALA A 211 -20.03 17.31 8.66
CA ALA A 211 -20.79 18.53 8.45
C ALA A 211 -22.29 18.21 8.31
N THR A 212 -23.15 18.81 9.13
CA THR A 212 -24.61 18.63 9.07
C THR A 212 -25.29 19.50 8.02
N ALA A 213 -24.61 20.57 7.58
CA ALA A 213 -25.02 21.43 6.48
C ALA A 213 -23.82 21.81 5.60
N ALA A 214 -24.09 22.36 4.41
CA ALA A 214 -23.04 22.90 3.56
C ALA A 214 -22.32 24.07 4.25
N PHE A 215 -21.02 24.21 4.03
CA PHE A 215 -20.19 25.22 4.69
C PHE A 215 -19.06 25.70 3.78
N ARG A 216 -18.35 26.77 4.18
CA ARG A 216 -17.24 27.35 3.40
C ARG A 216 -15.99 27.50 4.25
N VAL A 217 -14.84 27.13 3.69
CA VAL A 217 -13.50 27.33 4.28
C VAL A 217 -12.52 27.71 3.18
N GLY A 218 -11.72 28.75 3.39
CA GLY A 218 -10.69 29.17 2.42
C GLY A 218 -11.22 29.51 1.03
N GLY A 219 -12.44 30.06 0.93
CA GLY A 219 -13.09 30.38 -0.34
C GLY A 219 -13.73 29.21 -1.09
N LYS A 220 -13.52 27.96 -0.63
CA LYS A 220 -14.14 26.75 -1.18
C LYS A 220 -15.42 26.38 -0.41
N SER A 221 -16.45 25.90 -1.12
CA SER A 221 -17.67 25.36 -0.51
C SER A 221 -17.60 23.85 -0.41
N TYR A 222 -18.15 23.30 0.66
CA TYR A 222 -18.18 21.88 0.95
C TYR A 222 -19.63 21.45 1.20
N PRO A 223 -20.09 20.34 0.61
CA PRO A 223 -21.44 19.84 0.82
C PRO A 223 -21.65 19.32 2.24
N ALA A 224 -22.92 19.28 2.67
CA ALA A 224 -23.32 18.54 3.85
C ALA A 224 -22.89 17.06 3.73
N GLY A 225 -22.55 16.43 4.85
CA GLY A 225 -22.02 15.07 4.90
C GLY A 225 -20.50 14.98 4.73
N SER A 226 -19.81 16.08 4.37
CA SER A 226 -18.34 16.09 4.30
C SER A 226 -17.72 15.79 5.66
N TYR A 227 -16.62 15.05 5.69
CA TYR A 227 -15.91 14.75 6.94
C TYR A 227 -14.82 15.78 7.21
N VAL A 228 -14.60 16.07 8.49
CA VAL A 228 -13.61 17.02 8.98
C VAL A 228 -12.77 16.37 10.06
N VAL A 229 -11.45 16.41 9.88
CA VAL A 229 -10.48 15.90 10.85
C VAL A 229 -9.62 17.07 11.33
N LYS A 230 -9.91 17.61 12.51
CA LYS A 230 -9.14 18.71 13.10
C LYS A 230 -7.83 18.17 13.70
N THR A 231 -6.74 18.91 13.59
CA THR A 231 -5.45 18.52 14.19
C THR A 231 -5.35 18.90 15.67
N ALA A 232 -6.26 19.73 16.18
CA ALA A 232 -6.37 20.10 17.60
C ALA A 232 -6.97 18.97 18.47
N GLN A 233 -6.32 17.82 18.49
CA GLN A 233 -6.72 16.64 19.26
C GLN A 233 -5.50 15.90 19.83
N ALA A 234 -5.72 15.03 20.83
CA ALA A 234 -4.62 14.36 21.54
C ALA A 234 -3.74 13.51 20.60
N PHE A 235 -4.33 12.81 19.63
CA PHE A 235 -3.63 11.95 18.68
C PHE A 235 -3.24 12.67 17.39
N ARG A 236 -3.01 13.99 17.46
CA ARG A 236 -2.52 14.82 16.35
C ARG A 236 -1.39 14.16 15.55
N PRO A 237 -0.34 13.57 16.16
CA PRO A 237 0.73 12.96 15.38
C PRO A 237 0.22 11.86 14.45
N HIS A 238 -0.75 11.06 14.90
CA HIS A 238 -1.31 10.00 14.06
C HIS A 238 -2.12 10.59 12.90
N VAL A 239 -2.90 11.64 13.15
CA VAL A 239 -3.60 12.39 12.10
C VAL A 239 -2.60 12.86 11.04
N MET A 240 -1.52 13.53 11.45
CA MET A 240 -0.50 14.01 10.53
C MET A 240 0.07 12.88 9.68
N ASP A 241 0.36 11.72 10.27
CA ASP A 241 0.91 10.58 9.53
C ASP A 241 -0.07 9.96 8.52
N MET A 242 -1.38 10.04 8.76
CA MET A 242 -2.39 9.48 7.84
C MET A 242 -2.63 10.36 6.61
N PHE A 243 -2.32 11.67 6.69
CA PHE A 243 -2.66 12.66 5.66
C PHE A 243 -1.44 13.34 5.01
N GLU A 244 -0.36 13.60 5.75
CA GLU A 244 0.84 14.26 5.23
C GLU A 244 1.86 13.25 4.72
N PRO A 245 2.67 13.62 3.72
CA PRO A 245 3.69 12.74 3.19
C PRO A 245 4.77 12.44 4.25
N GLN A 246 5.16 11.16 4.37
CA GLN A 246 6.38 10.78 5.06
C GLN A 246 7.60 11.28 4.28
N ASP A 247 8.57 11.81 5.01
CA ASP A 247 9.86 12.27 4.47
C ASP A 247 10.96 11.49 5.16
N HIS A 248 11.29 10.31 4.63
CA HIS A 248 12.28 9.43 5.22
C HIS A 248 13.69 9.95 4.90
N PRO A 249 14.63 9.95 5.85
CA PRO A 249 15.99 10.40 5.61
C PRO A 249 16.73 9.47 4.63
N ASN A 250 17.71 10.02 3.94
CA ASN A 250 18.66 9.25 3.17
C ASN A 250 19.61 8.48 4.12
N ASP A 251 19.33 7.20 4.37
CA ASP A 251 20.08 6.37 5.30
C ASP A 251 21.13 5.52 4.57
N PHE A 252 22.41 5.85 4.74
CA PHE A 252 23.52 5.20 4.06
C PHE A 252 24.56 4.75 5.07
N ARG A 253 25.26 3.64 4.79
CA ARG A 253 26.33 3.13 5.68
C ARG A 253 27.45 4.14 5.93
N TYR A 254 27.70 4.99 4.94
CA TYR A 254 28.61 6.13 4.94
C TYR A 254 28.23 7.03 3.75
N PRO A 255 28.69 8.30 3.69
CA PRO A 255 28.40 9.18 2.56
C PRO A 255 28.79 8.56 1.21
N GLY A 256 27.83 8.41 0.29
CA GLY A 256 28.02 7.75 -1.02
C GLY A 256 28.06 6.22 -0.99
N GLY A 257 27.88 5.60 0.18
CA GLY A 257 27.82 4.14 0.33
C GLY A 257 26.43 3.54 0.05
N PRO A 258 26.26 2.22 0.18
CA PRO A 258 24.98 1.55 -0.05
C PRO A 258 23.89 2.01 0.94
N PRO A 259 22.63 2.09 0.48
CA PRO A 259 21.48 2.36 1.35
C PRO A 259 21.33 1.31 2.46
N ILE A 260 20.96 1.76 3.65
CA ILE A 260 20.50 0.90 4.74
C ILE A 260 18.99 0.68 4.55
N PRO A 261 18.53 -0.56 4.32
CA PRO A 261 17.10 -0.81 4.20
C PRO A 261 16.32 -0.36 5.43
N PRO A 262 15.13 0.26 5.27
CA PRO A 262 14.20 0.41 6.38
C PRO A 262 13.80 -0.96 6.93
N TYR A 263 13.32 -0.99 8.18
CA TYR A 263 12.82 -2.24 8.79
C TYR A 263 11.63 -2.82 8.01
N ASP A 264 10.75 -1.96 7.51
CA ASP A 264 9.58 -2.31 6.69
C ASP A 264 9.49 -1.28 5.55
N ASN A 265 8.40 -0.51 5.43
CA ASN A 265 8.26 0.52 4.39
C ASN A 265 8.85 1.87 4.81
N ALA A 266 9.35 2.63 3.84
CA ALA A 266 9.75 4.03 4.05
C ALA A 266 8.58 5.00 3.92
N GLY A 267 7.54 4.68 3.15
CA GLY A 267 6.33 5.48 3.00
C GLY A 267 5.06 4.63 2.96
N TRP A 268 3.97 5.16 3.54
CA TRP A 268 2.70 4.44 3.62
C TRP A 268 1.45 5.33 3.57
N THR A 269 1.54 6.65 3.73
CA THR A 269 0.41 7.62 3.88
C THR A 269 -0.93 7.08 3.37
N LEU A 270 -1.77 6.63 4.31
CA LEU A 270 -2.96 5.84 3.99
C LEU A 270 -3.96 6.60 3.10
N ALA A 271 -4.11 7.92 3.32
CA ALA A 271 -4.99 8.74 2.50
C ALA A 271 -4.61 8.71 1.01
N TYR A 272 -3.31 8.66 0.69
CA TYR A 272 -2.81 8.56 -0.69
C TYR A 272 -3.04 7.17 -1.26
N GLN A 273 -2.69 6.12 -0.52
CA GLN A 273 -2.92 4.73 -0.94
C GLN A 273 -4.40 4.46 -1.24
N MET A 274 -5.29 4.98 -0.39
CA MET A 274 -6.73 4.80 -0.58
C MET A 274 -7.35 5.68 -1.66
N GLY A 275 -6.59 6.61 -2.25
CA GLY A 275 -7.08 7.54 -3.27
C GLY A 275 -8.11 8.55 -2.73
N VAL A 276 -8.04 8.86 -1.44
CA VAL A 276 -8.98 9.78 -0.79
C VAL A 276 -8.67 11.21 -1.19
N ARG A 277 -9.69 11.95 -1.63
CA ARG A 277 -9.56 13.39 -1.89
C ARG A 277 -9.82 14.15 -0.59
N PHE A 278 -8.93 15.08 -0.28
CA PHE A 278 -9.05 15.94 0.89
C PHE A 278 -8.37 17.28 0.64
N ASP A 279 -8.84 18.32 1.34
CA ASP A 279 -8.20 19.62 1.38
C ASP A 279 -7.49 19.82 2.72
N ARG A 280 -6.26 20.34 2.63
CA ARG A 280 -5.41 20.69 3.76
C ARG A 280 -5.67 22.15 4.15
N ILE A 281 -6.15 22.39 5.37
CA ILE A 281 -6.51 23.74 5.84
C ILE A 281 -5.47 24.26 6.82
N LEU A 282 -4.82 25.37 6.50
CA LEU A 282 -3.78 25.99 7.35
C LEU A 282 -4.33 26.90 8.44
N GLU A 283 -5.48 27.54 8.18
CA GLU A 283 -6.11 28.49 9.11
C GLU A 283 -7.11 27.79 10.03
N GLY A 284 -7.38 28.38 11.19
CA GLY A 284 -8.43 27.89 12.09
C GLY A 284 -9.79 27.96 11.40
N PHE A 285 -10.62 26.92 11.57
CA PHE A 285 -11.94 26.87 10.94
C PHE A 285 -12.97 26.12 11.78
N ASP A 286 -14.21 26.57 11.64
CA ASP A 286 -15.41 26.01 12.25
C ASP A 286 -16.54 25.91 11.22
N GLY A 287 -17.60 25.22 11.61
CA GLY A 287 -18.76 24.99 10.76
C GLY A 287 -19.82 24.20 11.51
N PRO A 288 -20.90 23.81 10.82
CA PRO A 288 -21.98 23.00 11.40
C PRO A 288 -21.50 21.55 11.54
N PHE A 289 -20.52 21.33 12.43
CA PHE A 289 -19.83 20.05 12.59
C PHE A 289 -20.39 19.29 13.79
N GLU A 290 -20.70 18.01 13.59
CA GLU A 290 -21.03 17.08 14.66
C GLU A 290 -19.92 16.04 14.81
N ARG A 291 -19.59 15.65 16.05
CA ARG A 291 -18.65 14.56 16.29
C ARG A 291 -19.28 13.25 15.83
N VAL A 292 -18.54 12.47 15.05
CA VAL A 292 -18.94 11.11 14.71
C VAL A 292 -18.69 10.23 15.93
N ASN A 293 -19.74 9.65 16.49
CA ASN A 293 -19.64 8.77 17.67
C ASN A 293 -19.76 7.28 17.31
N ALA A 294 -20.45 6.94 16.21
CA ALA A 294 -20.61 5.55 15.75
C ALA A 294 -19.26 4.87 15.55
N TRP A 295 -19.04 3.67 16.12
CA TRP A 295 -17.76 2.95 16.02
C TRP A 295 -17.37 2.67 14.56
N ASN A 296 -18.33 2.19 13.77
CA ASN A 296 -18.17 1.96 12.34
C ASN A 296 -19.23 2.76 11.59
N VAL A 297 -18.80 3.62 10.67
CA VAL A 297 -19.67 4.47 9.89
C VAL A 297 -20.04 3.76 8.59
N SER A 298 -21.34 3.61 8.35
CA SER A 298 -21.85 3.12 7.07
C SER A 298 -21.81 4.22 6.01
N PRO A 299 -21.60 3.87 4.73
CA PRO A 299 -21.80 4.82 3.66
C PRO A 299 -23.24 5.38 3.67
N PRO A 300 -23.44 6.68 3.36
CA PRO A 300 -24.78 7.19 3.10
C PRO A 300 -25.48 6.32 2.07
N ALA A 301 -26.75 6.03 2.30
CA ALA A 301 -27.55 5.28 1.34
C ALA A 301 -27.50 5.98 -0.02
N GLY A 302 -27.14 5.22 -1.04
CA GLY A 302 -27.24 5.63 -2.43
C GLY A 302 -28.69 5.64 -2.88
N ARG A 303 -28.91 5.71 -4.20
CA ARG A 303 -30.27 5.80 -4.77
C ARG A 303 -30.35 5.18 -6.15
N VAL A 304 -31.55 4.70 -6.49
CA VAL A 304 -31.93 4.36 -7.86
C VAL A 304 -32.72 5.54 -8.44
N ILE A 305 -32.12 6.26 -9.38
CA ILE A 305 -32.71 7.43 -10.04
C ILE A 305 -33.56 6.95 -11.22
N GLY A 306 -34.79 7.48 -11.33
CA GLY A 306 -35.72 7.16 -12.42
C GLY A 306 -36.78 6.12 -12.04
N GLY A 307 -37.92 6.18 -12.74
CA GLY A 307 -39.05 5.25 -12.58
C GLY A 307 -38.81 3.90 -13.28
N GLN A 308 -39.84 3.34 -13.91
CA GLN A 308 -39.62 2.17 -14.77
C GLN A 308 -38.64 2.54 -15.89
N ALA A 309 -37.56 1.77 -15.99
CA ALA A 309 -36.46 1.98 -16.91
C ALA A 309 -36.18 0.70 -17.72
N SER A 310 -35.73 0.83 -18.97
CA SER A 310 -35.29 -0.30 -19.80
C SER A 310 -33.89 -0.82 -19.44
N GLY A 311 -33.13 -0.07 -18.65
CA GLY A 311 -31.85 -0.47 -18.09
C GLY A 311 -31.33 0.51 -17.04
N TYR A 312 -30.24 0.16 -16.38
CA TYR A 312 -29.62 0.95 -15.32
C TYR A 312 -28.11 1.08 -15.52
N LEU A 313 -27.57 2.25 -15.18
CA LEU A 313 -26.16 2.60 -15.28
C LEU A 313 -25.56 2.84 -13.90
N PHE A 314 -24.30 2.45 -13.68
CA PHE A 314 -23.56 2.77 -12.46
C PHE A 314 -22.06 2.95 -12.69
N SER A 315 -21.44 3.74 -11.81
CA SER A 315 -20.14 4.35 -12.05
C SER A 315 -18.99 3.34 -12.04
N PRO A 316 -17.99 3.47 -12.92
CA PRO A 316 -16.74 2.70 -12.82
C PRO A 316 -15.78 3.28 -11.77
N ARG A 317 -16.05 4.47 -11.23
CA ARG A 317 -15.13 5.20 -10.33
C ARG A 317 -15.21 4.77 -8.87
N VAL A 318 -16.25 4.03 -8.50
CA VAL A 318 -16.44 3.52 -7.14
C VAL A 318 -15.99 2.06 -7.08
N ASN A 319 -15.09 1.72 -6.16
CA ASN A 319 -14.62 0.35 -6.01
C ASN A 319 -15.77 -0.64 -5.75
N ASP A 320 -16.72 -0.27 -4.89
CA ASP A 320 -17.86 -1.13 -4.53
C ASP A 320 -18.81 -1.41 -5.73
N SER A 321 -18.64 -0.73 -6.88
CA SER A 321 -19.30 -1.11 -8.12
C SER A 321 -18.89 -2.51 -8.60
N PHE A 322 -17.67 -2.99 -8.32
CA PHE A 322 -17.29 -4.37 -8.64
C PHE A 322 -18.05 -5.38 -7.77
N ARG A 323 -18.32 -5.04 -6.50
CA ARG A 323 -19.17 -5.86 -5.62
C ARG A 323 -20.61 -5.89 -6.16
N ALA A 324 -21.15 -4.75 -6.58
CA ALA A 324 -22.47 -4.71 -7.21
C ALA A 324 -22.53 -5.51 -8.52
N MET A 325 -21.50 -5.41 -9.36
CA MET A 325 -21.35 -6.22 -10.57
C MET A 325 -21.36 -7.72 -10.25
N ASN A 326 -20.59 -8.17 -9.26
CA ASN A 326 -20.55 -9.57 -8.86
C ASN A 326 -21.92 -10.08 -8.38
N ARG A 327 -22.62 -9.29 -7.56
CA ARG A 327 -23.98 -9.61 -7.11
C ARG A 327 -24.99 -9.71 -8.25
N LEU A 328 -24.92 -8.79 -9.23
CA LEU A 328 -25.77 -8.82 -10.42
C LEU A 328 -25.53 -10.08 -11.25
N LEU A 329 -24.26 -10.41 -11.53
CA LEU A 329 -23.90 -11.61 -12.27
C LEU A 329 -24.33 -12.89 -11.53
N ALA A 330 -24.15 -12.94 -10.21
CA ALA A 330 -24.61 -14.06 -9.38
C ALA A 330 -26.14 -14.19 -9.35
N GLY A 331 -26.87 -13.07 -9.48
CA GLY A 331 -28.32 -13.04 -9.64
C GLY A 331 -28.82 -13.38 -11.05
N GLY A 332 -27.93 -13.73 -11.99
CA GLY A 332 -28.28 -14.05 -13.38
C GLY A 332 -28.59 -12.85 -14.26
N GLU A 333 -28.30 -11.64 -13.79
CA GLU A 333 -28.44 -10.41 -14.60
C GLU A 333 -27.35 -10.34 -15.67
N THR A 334 -27.67 -9.68 -16.78
CA THR A 334 -26.68 -9.41 -17.83
C THR A 334 -26.03 -8.06 -17.57
N VAL A 335 -24.71 -8.04 -17.44
CA VAL A 335 -23.96 -6.81 -17.17
C VAL A 335 -23.02 -6.50 -18.33
N TYR A 336 -22.98 -5.24 -18.74
CA TYR A 336 -22.09 -4.72 -19.77
C TYR A 336 -21.17 -3.64 -19.20
N ARG A 337 -19.97 -3.51 -19.76
CA ARG A 337 -19.11 -2.32 -19.61
C ARG A 337 -19.18 -1.51 -20.89
N LEU A 338 -19.59 -0.26 -20.79
CA LEU A 338 -19.69 0.64 -21.91
C LEU A 338 -18.31 1.12 -22.34
N THR A 339 -17.98 0.97 -23.62
CA THR A 339 -16.68 1.32 -24.22
C THR A 339 -16.57 2.80 -24.58
N ARG A 340 -17.71 3.52 -24.57
CA ARG A 340 -17.83 4.92 -24.96
C ARG A 340 -18.64 5.67 -23.90
N PRO A 341 -18.41 6.99 -23.74
CA PRO A 341 -19.25 7.78 -22.86
C PRO A 341 -20.70 7.79 -23.33
N THR A 342 -21.64 7.89 -22.39
CA THR A 342 -23.09 7.99 -22.67
C THR A 342 -23.74 9.01 -21.73
N THR A 343 -24.97 9.41 -22.01
CA THR A 343 -25.73 10.32 -21.15
C THR A 343 -27.06 9.67 -20.77
N ALA A 344 -27.35 9.63 -19.47
CA ALA A 344 -28.61 9.09 -18.95
C ALA A 344 -28.89 9.64 -17.54
N GLY A 345 -30.17 9.79 -17.19
CA GLY A 345 -30.57 10.30 -15.88
C GLY A 345 -30.07 11.73 -15.60
N GLY A 346 -29.87 12.54 -16.65
CA GLY A 346 -29.28 13.88 -16.54
C GLY A 346 -27.77 13.91 -16.27
N MET A 347 -27.09 12.75 -16.31
CA MET A 347 -25.67 12.61 -16.01
C MET A 347 -24.89 12.12 -17.23
N ARG A 348 -23.65 12.61 -17.40
CA ARG A 348 -22.68 12.07 -18.34
C ARG A 348 -21.90 10.95 -17.66
N TRP A 349 -21.85 9.80 -18.31
CA TRP A 349 -21.18 8.58 -17.88
C TRP A 349 -19.92 8.36 -18.72
N GLU A 350 -18.82 7.96 -18.09
CA GLU A 350 -17.52 7.79 -18.75
C GLU A 350 -17.33 6.35 -19.31
N PRO A 351 -16.31 6.11 -20.14
CA PRO A 351 -15.91 4.75 -20.52
C PRO A 351 -15.71 3.84 -19.30
N GLY A 352 -16.08 2.58 -19.46
CA GLY A 352 -16.15 1.58 -18.41
C GLY A 352 -17.41 1.61 -17.55
N THR A 353 -18.32 2.57 -17.75
CA THR A 353 -19.60 2.57 -17.04
C THR A 353 -20.30 1.21 -17.14
N PHE A 354 -20.79 0.70 -16.01
CA PHE A 354 -21.55 -0.53 -16.00
C PHE A 354 -22.99 -0.27 -16.44
N TYR A 355 -23.53 -1.18 -17.26
CA TYR A 355 -24.91 -1.15 -17.71
C TYR A 355 -25.57 -2.50 -17.50
N VAL A 356 -26.78 -2.51 -16.95
CA VAL A 356 -27.62 -3.71 -16.79
C VAL A 356 -28.99 -3.47 -17.45
N PRO A 357 -29.39 -4.28 -18.46
CA PRO A 357 -30.76 -4.24 -18.96
C PRO A 357 -31.75 -4.57 -17.84
N ALA A 358 -32.89 -3.90 -17.82
CA ALA A 358 -33.86 -4.09 -16.75
C ALA A 358 -34.64 -5.40 -16.92
N ARG A 359 -34.80 -6.11 -15.80
CA ARG A 359 -35.71 -7.23 -15.59
C ARG A 359 -36.50 -6.99 -14.31
N ALA A 360 -37.51 -7.84 -14.05
CA ALA A 360 -38.31 -7.76 -12.83
C ALA A 360 -37.45 -7.81 -11.54
N SER A 361 -36.36 -8.60 -11.55
CA SER A 361 -35.42 -8.75 -10.44
C SER A 361 -34.47 -7.56 -10.23
N THR A 362 -34.18 -6.81 -11.30
CA THR A 362 -33.05 -5.88 -11.31
C THR A 362 -33.24 -4.75 -10.32
N ARG A 363 -34.35 -4.02 -10.40
CA ARG A 363 -34.58 -2.83 -9.55
C ARG A 363 -34.55 -3.16 -8.05
N PRO A 364 -35.24 -4.21 -7.54
CA PRO A 364 -35.13 -4.60 -6.14
C PRO A 364 -33.70 -4.93 -5.70
N MET A 365 -32.87 -5.54 -6.56
CA MET A 365 -31.46 -5.78 -6.25
C MET A 365 -30.68 -4.46 -6.16
N LEU A 366 -30.89 -3.54 -7.11
CA LEU A 366 -30.24 -2.24 -7.13
C LEU A 366 -30.61 -1.38 -5.91
N GLU A 367 -31.87 -1.40 -5.47
CA GLU A 367 -32.34 -0.65 -4.29
C GLU A 367 -31.67 -1.15 -2.99
N ARG A 368 -31.51 -2.47 -2.83
CA ARG A 368 -30.74 -3.06 -1.72
C ARG A 368 -29.27 -2.64 -1.76
N MET A 369 -28.62 -2.81 -2.92
CA MET A 369 -27.21 -2.46 -3.07
C MET A 369 -26.95 -0.95 -2.95
N ALA A 370 -27.88 -0.11 -3.38
CA ALA A 370 -27.79 1.34 -3.21
C ALA A 370 -27.72 1.69 -1.71
N THR A 371 -28.57 1.06 -0.91
CA THR A 371 -28.61 1.26 0.55
C THR A 371 -27.35 0.71 1.23
N GLU A 372 -26.95 -0.52 0.90
CA GLU A 372 -25.83 -1.20 1.57
C GLU A 372 -24.45 -0.67 1.17
N LEU A 373 -24.27 -0.33 -0.11
CA LEU A 373 -22.96 0.00 -0.69
C LEU A 373 -22.79 1.51 -0.95
N GLY A 374 -23.83 2.32 -0.76
CA GLY A 374 -23.81 3.75 -1.06
C GLY A 374 -23.73 4.07 -2.55
N LEU A 375 -24.18 3.17 -3.42
CA LEU A 375 -24.09 3.33 -4.88
C LEU A 375 -25.30 4.04 -5.46
N THR A 376 -25.05 4.89 -6.46
CA THR A 376 -26.11 5.50 -7.27
C THR A 376 -26.25 4.75 -8.60
N PHE A 377 -27.48 4.37 -8.92
CA PHE A 377 -27.86 3.74 -10.18
C PHE A 377 -28.78 4.69 -10.94
N ALA A 378 -28.53 4.93 -12.23
CA ALA A 378 -29.40 5.76 -13.06
C ALA A 378 -30.17 4.91 -14.06
N GLY A 379 -31.50 4.96 -13.99
CA GLY A 379 -32.38 4.36 -14.97
C GLY A 379 -32.29 5.08 -16.32
N THR A 380 -32.35 4.30 -17.39
CA THR A 380 -32.40 4.78 -18.78
C THR A 380 -33.42 3.99 -19.59
N ASN A 381 -34.14 4.69 -20.46
CA ASN A 381 -34.97 4.08 -21.52
C ASN A 381 -34.22 4.04 -22.86
N GLN A 382 -33.07 4.70 -22.93
CA GLN A 382 -32.19 4.63 -24.07
C GLN A 382 -31.23 3.46 -23.90
N LYS A 383 -31.38 2.48 -24.77
CA LYS A 383 -30.44 1.37 -24.92
C LYS A 383 -29.08 1.92 -25.42
N PRO A 384 -27.96 1.63 -24.74
CA PRO A 384 -26.64 2.02 -25.23
C PRO A 384 -26.38 1.45 -26.62
N GLY A 385 -25.94 2.31 -27.55
CA GLY A 385 -25.63 1.93 -28.92
C GLY A 385 -24.16 1.54 -29.12
N GLY A 386 -23.92 0.65 -30.08
CA GLY A 386 -22.58 0.16 -30.43
C GLY A 386 -22.16 -1.11 -29.69
N GLU A 387 -20.91 -1.53 -29.90
CA GLU A 387 -20.34 -2.68 -29.21
C GLU A 387 -19.80 -2.31 -27.83
N HIS A 388 -20.17 -3.13 -26.85
CA HIS A 388 -19.76 -3.02 -25.46
C HIS A 388 -19.17 -4.33 -24.98
N LEU A 389 -18.56 -4.34 -23.81
CA LEU A 389 -18.01 -5.57 -23.24
C LEU A 389 -19.08 -6.24 -22.39
N GLN A 390 -19.64 -7.35 -22.86
CA GLN A 390 -20.53 -8.17 -22.04
C GLN A 390 -19.68 -8.95 -21.02
N LEU A 391 -20.03 -8.78 -19.75
CA LEU A 391 -19.39 -9.47 -18.65
C LEU A 391 -20.06 -10.83 -18.41
N ARG A 392 -19.26 -11.77 -17.91
CA ARG A 392 -19.70 -13.12 -17.52
C ARG A 392 -19.04 -13.51 -16.20
N PRO A 393 -19.61 -14.46 -15.44
CA PRO A 393 -18.89 -15.08 -14.34
C PRO A 393 -17.54 -15.66 -14.83
N ILE A 394 -16.47 -15.42 -14.07
CA ILE A 394 -15.09 -15.81 -14.42
C ILE A 394 -14.53 -16.82 -13.43
N ARG A 395 -13.74 -17.77 -13.91
CA ARG A 395 -13.04 -18.74 -13.06
C ARG A 395 -11.62 -18.25 -12.80
N ILE A 396 -11.35 -17.81 -11.58
CA ILE A 396 -10.06 -17.25 -11.18
C ILE A 396 -9.25 -18.29 -10.43
N GLY A 397 -8.01 -18.52 -10.85
CA GLY A 397 -6.99 -19.22 -10.09
C GLY A 397 -6.00 -18.22 -9.47
N LEU A 398 -5.93 -18.16 -8.14
CA LEU A 398 -4.94 -17.36 -7.42
C LEU A 398 -3.81 -18.26 -6.94
N TRP A 399 -2.57 -17.97 -7.34
CA TRP A 399 -1.43 -18.76 -6.90
C TRP A 399 -1.17 -18.63 -5.39
N ASP A 400 -0.78 -19.75 -4.77
CA ASP A 400 -0.22 -19.80 -3.42
C ASP A 400 0.80 -20.96 -3.31
N ARG A 401 1.45 -21.08 -2.14
CA ARG A 401 2.46 -22.11 -1.84
C ARG A 401 2.21 -22.76 -0.49
N TYR A 402 2.76 -23.94 -0.26
CA TYR A 402 2.81 -24.52 1.09
C TYR A 402 3.46 -23.56 2.09
N GLY A 403 2.85 -23.41 3.27
CA GLY A 403 3.24 -22.40 4.26
C GLY A 403 2.68 -21.00 4.01
N GLY A 404 2.07 -20.77 2.85
CA GLY A 404 1.39 -19.52 2.49
C GLY A 404 2.29 -18.46 1.86
N SER A 405 1.67 -17.64 1.01
CA SER A 405 2.18 -16.39 0.48
C SER A 405 1.41 -15.23 1.12
N MET A 406 2.13 -14.30 1.77
CA MET A 406 1.51 -13.13 2.40
C MET A 406 0.77 -12.25 1.37
N PRO A 407 1.36 -11.89 0.21
CA PRO A 407 0.62 -11.19 -0.86
C PRO A 407 -0.62 -11.96 -1.36
N SER A 408 -0.56 -13.29 -1.41
CA SER A 408 -1.73 -14.11 -1.78
C SER A 408 -2.83 -13.97 -0.74
N GLY A 409 -2.49 -14.04 0.56
CA GLY A 409 -3.43 -13.80 1.66
C GLY A 409 -4.14 -12.45 1.59
N TRP A 410 -3.43 -11.36 1.28
CA TRP A 410 -4.06 -10.05 1.08
C TRP A 410 -4.98 -10.02 -0.13
N THR A 411 -4.57 -10.65 -1.23
CA THR A 411 -5.40 -10.75 -2.44
C THR A 411 -6.69 -11.54 -2.17
N ARG A 412 -6.60 -12.62 -1.39
CA ARG A 412 -7.76 -13.40 -0.93
C ARG A 412 -8.74 -12.55 -0.14
N TRP A 413 -8.24 -11.81 0.85
CA TRP A 413 -9.05 -10.89 1.64
C TRP A 413 -9.79 -9.90 0.74
N ILE A 414 -9.10 -9.27 -0.22
CA ILE A 414 -9.73 -8.34 -1.18
C ILE A 414 -10.81 -9.04 -2.00
N LEU A 415 -10.51 -10.19 -2.61
CA LEU A 415 -11.48 -10.94 -3.43
C LEU A 415 -12.74 -11.28 -2.62
N GLU A 416 -12.60 -11.67 -1.35
CA GLU A 416 -13.69 -11.95 -0.42
C GLU A 416 -14.52 -10.69 -0.10
N GLN A 417 -13.87 -9.56 0.22
CA GLN A 417 -14.56 -8.30 0.50
C GLN A 417 -15.40 -7.79 -0.69
N PHE A 418 -14.97 -8.10 -1.91
CA PHE A 418 -15.67 -7.74 -3.15
C PHE A 418 -16.57 -8.86 -3.69
N GLU A 419 -16.75 -9.95 -2.95
CA GLU A 419 -17.60 -11.09 -3.34
C GLU A 419 -17.21 -11.68 -4.71
N THR A 420 -15.90 -11.75 -4.99
CA THR A 420 -15.35 -12.32 -6.22
C THR A 420 -14.94 -13.78 -5.97
N PRO A 421 -15.61 -14.78 -6.57
CA PRO A 421 -15.24 -16.19 -6.40
C PRO A 421 -13.85 -16.48 -6.98
N TYR A 422 -13.05 -17.27 -6.26
CA TYR A 422 -11.71 -17.69 -6.69
C TYR A 422 -11.38 -19.08 -6.17
N LYS A 423 -10.39 -19.72 -6.79
CA LYS A 423 -9.76 -20.95 -6.30
C LYS A 423 -8.28 -20.69 -6.06
N VAL A 424 -7.76 -21.15 -4.93
CA VAL A 424 -6.31 -21.17 -4.70
C VAL A 424 -5.68 -22.29 -5.50
N VAL A 425 -4.59 -21.99 -6.22
CA VAL A 425 -3.92 -22.93 -7.12
C VAL A 425 -2.45 -23.05 -6.73
N PHE A 426 -1.94 -24.28 -6.72
CA PHE A 426 -0.57 -24.61 -6.36
C PHE A 426 0.21 -25.14 -7.56
N THR A 427 1.54 -25.17 -7.45
CA THR A 427 2.44 -25.57 -8.53
C THR A 427 2.06 -26.89 -9.20
N GLN A 428 1.72 -27.93 -8.43
CA GLN A 428 1.39 -29.23 -9.02
C GLN A 428 0.19 -29.17 -9.98
N GLU A 429 -0.83 -28.37 -9.65
CA GLU A 429 -1.99 -28.19 -10.54
C GLU A 429 -1.62 -27.34 -11.77
N LEU A 430 -0.72 -26.37 -11.61
CA LEU A 430 -0.21 -25.55 -12.72
C LEU A 430 0.58 -26.41 -13.72
N ASP A 431 1.48 -27.24 -13.20
CA ASP A 431 2.39 -28.08 -14.01
C ASP A 431 1.64 -29.21 -14.72
N ALA A 432 0.54 -29.70 -14.13
CA ALA A 432 -0.34 -30.69 -14.75
C ALA A 432 -1.04 -30.18 -16.03
N GLY A 433 -1.07 -28.87 -16.27
CA GLY A 433 -1.66 -28.29 -17.48
C GLY A 433 -3.19 -28.36 -17.53
N GLY A 434 -3.76 -28.24 -18.74
CA GLY A 434 -5.21 -28.17 -18.95
C GLY A 434 -5.85 -26.95 -18.28
N LEU A 435 -5.09 -25.86 -18.13
CA LEU A 435 -5.47 -24.73 -17.29
C LEU A 435 -6.66 -23.96 -17.86
N ARG A 436 -6.83 -23.92 -19.18
CA ARG A 436 -7.93 -23.19 -19.82
C ARG A 436 -9.30 -23.81 -19.55
N ASP A 437 -9.32 -25.13 -19.37
CA ASP A 437 -10.54 -25.87 -19.02
C ASP A 437 -10.97 -25.62 -17.57
N LYS A 438 -10.07 -25.09 -16.73
CA LYS A 438 -10.31 -24.84 -15.30
C LYS A 438 -10.49 -23.36 -15.00
N PHE A 439 -9.73 -22.51 -15.68
CA PHE A 439 -9.61 -21.08 -15.37
C PHE A 439 -9.82 -20.22 -16.61
N ASP A 440 -10.29 -19.00 -16.37
CA ASP A 440 -10.27 -17.91 -17.35
C ASP A 440 -9.16 -16.91 -17.03
N VAL A 441 -8.83 -16.74 -15.74
CA VAL A 441 -7.78 -15.84 -15.26
C VAL A 441 -6.88 -16.56 -14.25
N LEU A 442 -5.57 -16.38 -14.36
CA LEU A 442 -4.59 -16.78 -13.34
C LEU A 442 -3.88 -15.56 -12.77
N VAL A 443 -3.75 -15.49 -11.44
CA VAL A 443 -3.15 -14.36 -10.72
C VAL A 443 -1.89 -14.81 -10.00
N PHE A 444 -0.78 -14.14 -10.29
CA PHE A 444 0.54 -14.35 -9.69
C PHE A 444 0.99 -13.07 -8.99
N VAL A 445 0.83 -13.05 -7.68
CA VAL A 445 1.33 -11.99 -6.80
C VAL A 445 2.85 -12.02 -6.69
N SER A 446 3.45 -11.04 -6.02
CA SER A 446 4.90 -10.98 -5.79
C SER A 446 5.44 -12.28 -5.16
N ASP A 447 6.66 -12.64 -5.55
CA ASP A 447 7.41 -13.86 -5.24
C ASP A 447 6.83 -15.17 -5.81
N ALA A 448 5.88 -15.09 -6.76
CA ALA A 448 5.33 -16.28 -7.41
C ALA A 448 6.20 -16.78 -8.57
N ILE A 449 6.48 -15.92 -9.55
CA ILE A 449 7.28 -16.28 -10.73
C ILE A 449 8.76 -15.99 -10.43
N PRO A 450 9.66 -16.98 -10.46
CA PRO A 450 11.05 -16.75 -10.13
C PRO A 450 11.74 -15.95 -11.24
N GLU A 451 12.67 -15.06 -10.87
CA GLU A 451 13.42 -14.30 -11.86
C GLU A 451 14.33 -15.19 -12.71
N ARG A 452 14.96 -16.20 -12.11
CA ARG A 452 15.85 -17.15 -12.80
C ARG A 452 15.42 -18.56 -12.48
N GLU A 453 15.88 -19.52 -13.27
CA GLU A 453 15.69 -20.93 -12.93
C GLU A 453 16.26 -21.18 -11.53
N VAL A 454 15.47 -21.84 -10.69
CA VAL A 454 15.88 -22.08 -9.31
C VAL A 454 16.61 -23.41 -9.28
N ASP A 455 17.89 -23.40 -8.89
CA ASP A 455 18.67 -24.62 -8.75
C ASP A 455 17.98 -25.56 -7.73
N PRO A 456 17.64 -26.81 -8.11
CA PRO A 456 17.03 -27.78 -7.21
C PRO A 456 17.85 -28.01 -5.94
N GLY A 457 19.19 -27.89 -6.01
CA GLY A 457 20.12 -28.23 -4.94
C GLY A 457 20.25 -27.20 -3.80
N PHE A 458 19.74 -25.99 -3.98
CA PHE A 458 19.87 -24.91 -2.99
C PHE A 458 18.76 -24.86 -1.93
N ASN A 459 17.82 -25.81 -1.94
CA ASN A 459 16.66 -25.78 -1.06
C ASN A 459 16.59 -26.98 -0.11
N ASN A 460 16.36 -26.66 1.17
CA ASN A 460 15.69 -27.52 2.13
C ASN A 460 14.24 -27.75 1.69
N ALA A 461 14.01 -28.48 0.60
CA ALA A 461 12.68 -28.97 0.27
C ALA A 461 12.20 -29.81 1.46
N LEU A 462 11.10 -29.40 2.09
CA LEU A 462 10.48 -30.18 3.15
C LEU A 462 10.19 -31.58 2.61
N SER A 463 10.68 -32.60 3.31
CA SER A 463 10.33 -33.98 2.99
C SER A 463 8.81 -34.10 3.00
N GLU A 464 8.25 -34.69 1.94
CA GLU A 464 6.81 -34.94 1.81
C GLU A 464 6.26 -35.75 2.99
N GLU A 465 7.10 -36.59 3.61
CA GLU A 465 6.79 -37.38 4.79
C GLU A 465 6.46 -36.51 6.02
N LEU A 466 7.05 -35.31 6.10
CA LEU A 466 6.80 -34.34 7.17
C LEU A 466 5.52 -33.53 6.95
N VAL A 467 4.85 -33.69 5.80
CA VAL A 467 3.68 -32.91 5.41
C VAL A 467 2.44 -33.80 5.47
N PRO A 468 1.38 -33.39 6.20
CA PRO A 468 0.12 -34.12 6.25
C PRO A 468 -0.39 -34.45 4.84
N ALA A 469 -0.90 -35.67 4.63
CA ALA A 469 -1.28 -36.16 3.31
C ALA A 469 -2.23 -35.22 2.55
N GLN A 470 -3.13 -34.55 3.27
CA GLN A 470 -4.11 -33.62 2.73
C GLN A 470 -3.50 -32.32 2.19
N LEU A 471 -2.25 -32.00 2.55
CA LEU A 471 -1.54 -30.78 2.14
C LEU A 471 -0.43 -31.04 1.13
N ARG A 472 -0.12 -32.30 0.81
CA ARG A 472 0.99 -32.65 -0.09
C ARG A 472 0.81 -32.11 -1.50
N ASN A 473 -0.43 -31.94 -1.94
CA ASN A 473 -0.78 -31.32 -3.22
C ASN A 473 -0.43 -29.82 -3.31
N THR A 474 -0.11 -29.18 -2.18
CA THR A 474 0.30 -27.77 -2.11
C THR A 474 1.82 -27.58 -2.17
N LEU A 475 2.58 -28.69 -2.16
CA LEU A 475 4.04 -28.69 -2.26
C LEU A 475 4.50 -28.36 -3.67
N GLY A 476 5.74 -27.92 -3.78
CA GLY A 476 6.37 -27.52 -5.03
C GLY A 476 6.62 -26.01 -5.10
N ARG A 477 7.22 -25.59 -6.20
CA ARG A 477 7.47 -24.18 -6.52
C ARG A 477 7.38 -23.99 -8.02
N ILE A 478 6.96 -22.82 -8.47
CA ILE A 478 6.98 -22.48 -9.90
C ILE A 478 8.42 -22.55 -10.41
N THR A 479 8.62 -23.21 -11.56
CA THR A 479 9.91 -23.26 -12.27
C THR A 479 9.78 -22.70 -13.67
N VAL A 480 10.89 -22.21 -14.22
CA VAL A 480 10.89 -21.68 -15.60
C VAL A 480 10.73 -22.84 -16.58
N ALA A 481 11.41 -23.96 -16.34
CA ALA A 481 11.35 -25.15 -17.20
C ALA A 481 9.97 -25.83 -17.28
N ASN A 482 9.19 -25.89 -16.19
CA ASN A 482 7.94 -26.66 -16.17
C ASN A 482 6.70 -25.78 -16.22
N THR A 483 6.60 -24.79 -15.34
CA THR A 483 5.35 -24.03 -15.18
C THR A 483 5.16 -22.99 -16.27
N VAL A 484 6.21 -22.25 -16.65
CA VAL A 484 6.10 -21.15 -17.63
C VAL A 484 5.55 -21.64 -18.99
N PRO A 485 5.97 -22.79 -19.55
CA PRO A 485 5.34 -23.35 -20.75
C PRO A 485 3.83 -23.56 -20.61
N ARG A 486 3.34 -24.02 -19.45
CA ARG A 486 1.90 -24.20 -19.18
C ARG A 486 1.15 -22.87 -19.13
N LEU A 487 1.78 -21.83 -18.59
CA LEU A 487 1.21 -20.48 -18.59
C LEU A 487 1.15 -19.91 -20.01
N ARG A 488 2.18 -20.15 -20.84
CA ARG A 488 2.17 -19.80 -22.27
C ARG A 488 1.00 -20.48 -22.98
N GLU A 489 0.87 -21.80 -22.86
CA GLU A 489 -0.22 -22.58 -23.45
C GLU A 489 -1.60 -22.03 -23.02
N PHE A 490 -1.75 -21.70 -21.74
CA PHE A 490 -2.98 -21.10 -21.20
C PHE A 490 -3.34 -19.76 -21.86
N MET A 491 -2.38 -18.86 -22.02
CA MET A 491 -2.60 -17.57 -22.69
C MET A 491 -2.82 -17.74 -24.19
N GLU A 492 -2.06 -18.59 -24.87
CA GLU A 492 -2.29 -18.91 -26.29
C GLU A 492 -3.70 -19.46 -26.53
N GLY A 493 -4.22 -20.22 -25.55
CA GLY A 493 -5.61 -20.68 -25.48
C GLY A 493 -6.67 -19.60 -25.24
N GLY A 494 -6.29 -18.33 -25.04
CA GLY A 494 -7.19 -17.21 -24.74
C GLY A 494 -7.41 -16.97 -23.24
N GLY A 495 -6.55 -17.51 -22.38
CA GLY A 495 -6.53 -17.20 -20.95
C GLY A 495 -5.90 -15.85 -20.65
N THR A 496 -6.20 -15.28 -19.48
CA THR A 496 -5.57 -14.04 -18.99
C THR A 496 -4.66 -14.34 -17.81
N VAL A 497 -3.43 -13.85 -17.84
CA VAL A 497 -2.51 -13.90 -16.69
C VAL A 497 -2.32 -12.49 -16.13
N ILE A 498 -2.40 -12.35 -14.81
CA ILE A 498 -2.09 -11.12 -14.08
C ILE A 498 -0.85 -11.35 -13.23
N THR A 499 0.16 -10.49 -13.38
CA THR A 499 1.39 -10.52 -12.58
C THR A 499 1.56 -9.21 -11.80
N ILE A 500 1.96 -9.31 -10.53
CA ILE A 500 2.23 -8.17 -9.64
C ILE A 500 3.68 -8.24 -9.15
N GLY A 501 4.35 -7.08 -9.02
CA GLY A 501 5.68 -6.99 -8.44
C GLY A 501 6.73 -7.74 -9.25
N ASN A 502 7.64 -8.46 -8.60
CA ASN A 502 8.69 -9.21 -9.30
C ASN A 502 8.17 -10.40 -10.14
N SER A 503 6.92 -10.84 -9.96
CA SER A 503 6.32 -11.89 -10.81
C SER A 503 6.16 -11.48 -12.28
N ASN A 504 6.32 -10.19 -12.59
CA ASN A 504 6.42 -9.69 -13.96
C ASN A 504 7.64 -10.24 -14.72
N ALA A 505 8.57 -10.95 -14.06
CA ALA A 505 9.62 -11.75 -14.70
C ALA A 505 9.07 -12.71 -15.78
N LEU A 506 7.80 -13.10 -15.68
CA LEU A 506 7.10 -13.90 -16.70
C LEU A 506 7.21 -13.30 -18.10
N ALA A 507 7.15 -11.98 -18.26
CA ALA A 507 7.24 -11.34 -19.57
C ALA A 507 8.57 -11.64 -20.28
N ARG A 508 9.67 -11.65 -19.53
CA ARG A 508 10.99 -12.03 -20.05
C ARG A 508 11.04 -13.51 -20.40
N HIS A 509 10.54 -14.39 -19.54
CA HIS A 509 10.52 -15.83 -19.80
C HIS A 509 9.67 -16.19 -21.03
N LEU A 510 8.68 -15.34 -21.34
CA LEU A 510 7.86 -15.47 -22.54
C LEU A 510 8.54 -14.93 -23.81
N GLY A 511 9.66 -14.21 -23.69
CA GLY A 511 10.36 -13.57 -24.80
C GLY A 511 9.62 -12.34 -25.36
N LEU A 512 8.81 -11.67 -24.54
CA LEU A 512 8.09 -10.46 -24.97
C LEU A 512 9.08 -9.31 -25.18
N PRO A 513 8.84 -8.41 -26.16
CA PRO A 513 9.71 -7.27 -26.46
C PRO A 513 9.51 -6.13 -25.42
N ILE A 514 9.75 -6.45 -24.14
CA ILE A 514 9.58 -5.58 -22.99
C ILE A 514 10.88 -5.62 -22.20
N GLY A 515 11.63 -4.53 -22.24
CA GLY A 515 12.89 -4.37 -21.53
C GLY A 515 12.70 -3.91 -20.09
N ASN A 516 13.79 -3.88 -19.34
CA ASN A 516 13.86 -3.28 -18.01
C ASN A 516 14.35 -1.83 -18.13
N LYS A 517 13.62 -0.88 -17.54
CA LYS A 517 14.00 0.54 -17.51
C LYS A 517 15.14 0.82 -16.53
N LEU A 518 15.27 0.02 -15.47
CA LEU A 518 16.20 0.23 -14.36
C LEU A 518 17.52 -0.53 -14.56
N VAL A 519 18.17 -0.28 -15.70
CA VAL A 519 19.44 -0.91 -16.08
C VAL A 519 20.45 0.14 -16.53
N GLU A 520 21.72 -0.23 -16.46
CA GLU A 520 22.85 0.48 -17.06
C GLU A 520 23.62 -0.47 -17.99
N MET A 521 24.27 0.09 -19.00
CA MET A 521 25.18 -0.67 -19.87
C MET A 521 26.57 -0.70 -19.26
N VAL A 522 27.09 -1.90 -18.99
CA VAL A 522 28.45 -2.12 -18.49
C VAL A 522 29.10 -3.18 -19.36
N ASP A 523 30.23 -2.85 -19.98
CA ASP A 523 30.96 -3.72 -20.90
C ASP A 523 30.08 -4.30 -22.03
N GLY A 524 29.16 -3.48 -22.56
CA GLY A 524 28.23 -3.87 -23.62
C GLY A 524 27.10 -4.79 -23.17
N ARG A 525 26.91 -5.01 -21.86
CA ARG A 525 25.83 -5.82 -21.30
C ARG A 525 24.93 -4.99 -20.40
N GLU A 526 23.63 -5.25 -20.45
CA GLU A 526 22.67 -4.67 -19.51
C GLU A 526 22.89 -5.24 -18.10
N ARG A 527 23.00 -4.35 -17.13
CA ARG A 527 23.08 -4.69 -15.71
C ARG A 527 22.05 -3.87 -14.94
N GLN A 528 21.36 -4.48 -13.99
CA GLN A 528 20.45 -3.74 -13.10
C GLN A 528 21.20 -2.61 -12.39
N LEU A 529 20.54 -1.46 -12.22
CA LEU A 529 21.11 -0.35 -11.48
C LEU A 529 21.48 -0.80 -10.05
N PRO A 530 22.71 -0.54 -9.59
CA PRO A 530 23.13 -0.88 -8.24
C PRO A 530 22.40 0.01 -7.22
N ARG A 531 22.30 -0.45 -5.97
CA ARG A 531 21.51 0.21 -4.91
C ARG A 531 22.03 1.61 -4.55
N GLU A 532 23.31 1.85 -4.81
CA GLU A 532 23.98 3.15 -4.69
C GLU A 532 23.47 4.16 -5.72
N LYS A 533 22.91 3.71 -6.85
CA LYS A 533 22.33 4.56 -7.90
C LYS A 533 20.80 4.61 -7.85
N PHE A 534 20.15 3.51 -7.48
CA PHE A 534 18.70 3.43 -7.44
C PHE A 534 18.24 2.57 -6.26
N TYR A 535 17.49 3.16 -5.34
CA TYR A 535 16.88 2.43 -4.24
C TYR A 535 15.61 3.11 -3.76
N ILE A 536 14.49 2.45 -4.00
CA ILE A 536 13.17 2.91 -3.58
C ILE A 536 12.52 1.74 -2.83
N PRO A 537 12.71 1.65 -1.50
CA PRO A 537 11.96 0.70 -0.69
C PRO A 537 10.50 1.14 -0.62
N GLY A 538 9.62 0.24 -0.20
CA GLY A 538 8.18 0.48 0.00
C GLY A 538 7.83 1.95 0.29
N SER A 539 7.38 2.65 -0.75
CA SER A 539 7.10 4.09 -0.76
C SER A 539 5.93 4.39 -1.69
N VAL A 540 5.25 5.51 -1.47
CA VAL A 540 4.15 5.96 -2.31
C VAL A 540 4.68 6.88 -3.39
N LEU A 541 4.49 6.49 -4.66
CA LEU A 541 4.88 7.27 -5.84
C LEU A 541 3.63 7.61 -6.67
N GLN A 542 3.73 8.63 -7.52
CA GLN A 542 2.64 9.02 -8.43
C GLN A 542 2.92 8.61 -9.87
N LEU A 543 1.88 8.10 -10.54
CA LEU A 543 1.89 7.76 -11.96
C LEU A 543 0.93 8.65 -12.75
N ARG A 544 1.21 8.83 -14.04
CA ARG A 544 0.21 9.20 -15.05
C ARG A 544 -0.49 7.93 -15.54
N VAL A 545 -1.80 8.02 -15.76
CA VAL A 545 -2.65 6.91 -16.20
C VAL A 545 -3.37 7.29 -17.49
N ASP A 546 -3.41 6.37 -18.45
CA ASP A 546 -4.36 6.42 -19.57
C ASP A 546 -5.69 5.82 -19.12
N ASN A 547 -6.58 6.66 -18.58
CA ASN A 547 -7.88 6.25 -18.08
C ASN A 547 -8.91 5.95 -19.19
N THR A 548 -8.53 6.07 -20.47
CA THR A 548 -9.35 5.59 -21.60
C THR A 548 -9.14 4.10 -21.88
N HIS A 549 -8.00 3.57 -21.43
CA HIS A 549 -7.66 2.15 -21.54
C HIS A 549 -8.54 1.28 -20.63
N PRO A 550 -9.05 0.11 -21.08
CA PRO A 550 -9.96 -0.72 -20.29
C PRO A 550 -9.44 -1.15 -18.91
N LEU A 551 -8.13 -1.41 -18.78
CA LEU A 551 -7.48 -1.69 -17.49
C LEU A 551 -7.55 -0.54 -16.48
N ALA A 552 -7.72 0.70 -16.93
CA ALA A 552 -7.71 1.90 -16.11
C ALA A 552 -9.06 2.63 -16.08
N TRP A 553 -10.13 2.03 -16.63
CA TRP A 553 -11.46 2.63 -16.58
C TRP A 553 -11.90 2.91 -15.14
N GLY A 554 -12.44 4.11 -14.92
CA GLY A 554 -12.85 4.61 -13.61
C GLY A 554 -11.72 5.20 -12.76
N MET A 555 -10.49 5.22 -13.25
CA MET A 555 -9.35 5.86 -12.58
C MET A 555 -9.21 7.32 -12.98
N ASP A 556 -8.59 8.11 -12.11
CA ASP A 556 -8.12 9.44 -12.44
C ASP A 556 -6.88 9.39 -13.34
N GLU A 557 -6.58 10.53 -13.97
CA GLU A 557 -5.37 10.72 -14.77
C GLU A 557 -4.07 10.55 -13.99
N ARG A 558 -4.14 10.68 -12.66
CA ARG A 558 -3.06 10.52 -11.70
C ARG A 558 -3.48 9.50 -10.65
N VAL A 559 -2.56 8.62 -10.27
CA VAL A 559 -2.79 7.67 -9.18
C VAL A 559 -1.53 7.55 -8.33
N ASP A 560 -1.72 7.48 -7.02
CA ASP A 560 -0.65 7.19 -6.07
C ASP A 560 -0.58 5.65 -5.89
N VAL A 561 0.63 5.08 -6.00
CA VAL A 561 0.88 3.63 -5.99
C VAL A 561 1.93 3.25 -4.96
N MET A 562 1.82 2.05 -4.41
CA MET A 562 2.87 1.48 -3.57
C MET A 562 3.98 0.88 -4.44
N PHE A 563 5.18 1.46 -4.36
CA PHE A 563 6.38 1.01 -5.06
C PHE A 563 7.37 0.43 -4.06
N ASP A 564 7.72 -0.84 -4.22
CA ASP A 564 8.71 -1.51 -3.37
C ASP A 564 9.72 -2.24 -4.23
N ASN A 565 10.81 -1.54 -4.59
CA ASN A 565 11.82 -2.00 -5.55
C ASN A 565 11.20 -2.64 -6.80
N SER A 566 10.05 -2.10 -7.22
CA SER A 566 9.17 -2.71 -8.19
C SER A 566 9.77 -2.66 -9.61
N PRO A 567 9.47 -3.65 -10.47
CA PRO A 567 9.89 -3.60 -11.87
C PRO A 567 9.32 -2.39 -12.59
N VAL A 568 10.11 -1.82 -13.49
CA VAL A 568 9.71 -0.72 -14.38
C VAL A 568 10.07 -1.10 -15.80
N PHE A 569 9.09 -1.06 -16.69
CA PHE A 569 9.20 -1.58 -18.03
C PHE A 569 9.68 -0.51 -19.00
N ALA A 570 10.53 -0.92 -19.94
CA ALA A 570 10.86 -0.19 -21.15
C ALA A 570 10.17 -0.87 -22.32
N ILE A 571 9.13 -0.23 -22.89
CA ILE A 571 8.45 -0.73 -24.09
C ILE A 571 9.01 0.04 -25.29
N PRO A 572 9.72 -0.61 -26.23
CA PRO A 572 10.27 0.07 -27.40
C PRO A 572 9.15 0.75 -28.23
N PRO A 573 9.42 1.93 -28.82
CA PRO A 573 8.49 2.57 -29.73
C PRO A 573 8.11 1.64 -30.89
N GLY A 574 6.83 1.60 -31.25
CA GLY A 574 6.33 0.77 -32.36
C GLY A 574 6.01 -0.68 -32.00
N THR A 575 6.27 -1.12 -30.76
CA THR A 575 5.81 -2.42 -30.26
C THR A 575 4.28 -2.50 -30.32
N ARG A 576 3.76 -3.42 -31.13
CA ARG A 576 2.30 -3.62 -31.29
C ARG A 576 1.70 -4.61 -30.32
N SER A 577 2.51 -5.54 -29.80
CA SER A 577 2.08 -6.61 -28.90
C SER A 577 2.03 -6.19 -27.43
N ALA A 578 2.38 -4.94 -27.10
CA ALA A 578 2.32 -4.43 -25.74
C ALA A 578 1.95 -2.95 -25.69
N ASN A 579 1.09 -2.59 -24.74
CA ASN A 579 0.60 -1.23 -24.54
C ASN A 579 0.94 -0.75 -23.12
N ARG A 580 1.41 0.50 -23.00
CA ARG A 580 1.52 1.16 -21.69
C ARG A 580 0.14 1.60 -21.22
N VAL A 581 -0.12 1.48 -19.92
CA VAL A 581 -1.39 1.91 -19.29
C VAL A 581 -1.12 2.97 -18.23
N ALA A 582 -0.04 2.82 -17.46
CA ALA A 582 0.42 3.83 -16.50
C ALA A 582 1.95 3.94 -16.52
N TRP A 583 2.47 5.15 -16.37
CA TRP A 583 3.90 5.45 -16.47
C TRP A 583 4.31 6.61 -15.56
N PHE A 584 5.60 6.70 -15.27
CA PHE A 584 6.19 7.86 -14.60
C PHE A 584 6.46 8.96 -15.63
N ASP A 585 5.86 10.14 -15.47
CA ASP A 585 6.01 11.28 -16.38
C ASP A 585 6.71 12.48 -15.70
N SER A 586 7.40 12.21 -14.60
CA SER A 586 8.14 13.19 -13.80
C SER A 586 9.46 12.59 -13.32
N LYS A 587 10.47 13.44 -13.13
CA LYS A 587 11.74 13.10 -12.46
C LYS A 587 11.61 12.98 -10.94
N GLU A 588 10.53 13.49 -10.37
CA GLU A 588 10.26 13.49 -8.93
C GLU A 588 8.91 12.83 -8.62
N PRO A 589 8.74 11.53 -8.89
CA PRO A 589 7.47 10.84 -8.66
C PRO A 589 7.17 10.55 -7.19
N LEU A 590 8.12 10.70 -6.26
CA LEU A 590 7.91 10.43 -4.84
C LEU A 590 6.83 11.33 -4.24
N ARG A 591 5.79 10.68 -3.68
CA ARG A 591 4.72 11.35 -2.92
C ARG A 591 4.96 11.24 -1.43
N SER A 592 5.37 10.08 -0.96
CA SER A 592 5.57 9.80 0.47
C SER A 592 6.56 8.65 0.66
N GLY A 593 7.59 8.85 1.48
CA GLY A 593 8.59 7.85 1.84
C GLY A 593 10.01 8.20 1.43
N TRP A 594 10.73 7.25 0.81
CA TRP A 594 12.11 7.39 0.37
C TRP A 594 12.27 6.96 -1.08
N ALA A 595 12.87 7.81 -1.91
CA ALA A 595 13.18 7.43 -3.29
C ALA A 595 14.54 7.97 -3.73
N TRP A 596 15.58 7.13 -3.58
CA TRP A 596 16.93 7.42 -4.05
C TRP A 596 17.05 7.06 -5.53
N GLY A 597 17.53 7.99 -6.36
CA GLY A 597 17.65 7.83 -7.81
C GLY A 597 16.30 7.84 -8.56
N GLN A 598 15.27 8.46 -8.00
CA GLN A 598 13.91 8.44 -8.55
C GLN A 598 13.80 9.03 -9.97
N GLU A 599 14.74 9.87 -10.39
CA GLU A 599 14.80 10.41 -11.74
C GLU A 599 15.00 9.34 -12.82
N GLN A 600 15.57 8.17 -12.46
CA GLN A 600 15.72 7.03 -13.36
C GLN A 600 14.37 6.42 -13.81
N LEU A 601 13.29 6.74 -13.08
CA LEU A 601 11.94 6.28 -13.40
C LEU A 601 11.32 7.02 -14.58
N GLU A 602 11.76 8.24 -14.89
CA GLU A 602 11.09 9.10 -15.88
C GLU A 602 10.93 8.40 -17.25
N GLY A 603 9.70 8.41 -17.76
CA GLY A 603 9.28 7.73 -18.99
C GLY A 603 9.10 6.21 -18.85
N GLY A 604 9.46 5.62 -17.71
CA GLY A 604 9.30 4.20 -17.43
C GLY A 604 7.84 3.80 -17.25
N VAL A 605 7.48 2.63 -17.78
CA VAL A 605 6.11 2.10 -17.71
C VAL A 605 5.96 1.27 -16.44
N ALA A 606 4.90 1.54 -15.66
CA ALA A 606 4.62 0.87 -14.40
C ALA A 606 3.47 -0.15 -14.52
N VAL A 607 2.51 0.10 -15.42
CA VAL A 607 1.43 -0.84 -15.74
C VAL A 607 1.37 -1.04 -17.25
N ALA A 608 1.35 -2.29 -17.69
CA ALA A 608 1.34 -2.65 -19.10
C ALA A 608 0.41 -3.83 -19.39
N GLU A 609 -0.08 -3.86 -20.62
CA GLU A 609 -0.78 -5.00 -21.22
C GLU A 609 0.08 -5.57 -22.33
N ALA A 610 0.13 -6.90 -22.46
CA ALA A 610 0.71 -7.57 -23.62
C ALA A 610 -0.19 -8.69 -24.16
N ASP A 611 -0.23 -8.81 -25.48
CA ASP A 611 -0.92 -9.91 -26.16
C ASP A 611 -0.01 -11.14 -26.25
N VAL A 612 -0.54 -12.31 -25.88
CA VAL A 612 0.15 -13.60 -25.96
C VAL A 612 -0.78 -14.61 -26.62
N GLY A 613 -0.56 -14.86 -27.91
CA GLY A 613 -1.49 -15.64 -28.74
C GLY A 613 -2.87 -14.99 -28.77
N ARG A 614 -3.91 -15.71 -28.33
CA ARG A 614 -5.29 -15.16 -28.21
C ARG A 614 -5.60 -14.55 -26.85
N GLY A 615 -4.70 -14.70 -25.89
CA GLY A 615 -4.86 -14.26 -24.51
C GLY A 615 -4.02 -13.02 -24.18
N LYS A 616 -3.96 -12.71 -22.90
CA LYS A 616 -3.35 -11.47 -22.40
C LYS A 616 -2.49 -11.71 -21.17
N LEU A 617 -1.42 -10.94 -21.07
CA LEU A 617 -0.62 -10.75 -19.87
C LEU A 617 -0.81 -9.31 -19.37
N PHE A 618 -1.31 -9.15 -18.16
CA PHE A 618 -1.40 -7.85 -17.48
C PHE A 618 -0.31 -7.76 -16.43
N MET A 619 0.54 -6.74 -16.57
CA MET A 619 1.73 -6.56 -15.75
C MET A 619 1.58 -5.32 -14.88
N PHE A 620 1.61 -5.53 -13.57
CA PHE A 620 1.57 -4.48 -12.56
C PHE A 620 2.92 -4.44 -11.86
N GLY A 621 3.79 -3.50 -12.24
CA GLY A 621 5.09 -3.31 -11.59
C GLY A 621 4.90 -2.98 -10.10
N PRO A 622 4.20 -1.88 -9.77
CA PRO A 622 3.87 -1.53 -8.39
C PRO A 622 3.01 -2.59 -7.67
N GLU A 623 3.06 -2.59 -6.35
CA GLU A 623 2.29 -3.47 -5.46
C GLU A 623 0.82 -3.00 -5.35
N VAL A 624 0.05 -3.17 -6.43
CA VAL A 624 -1.32 -2.61 -6.56
C VAL A 624 -2.35 -3.17 -5.57
N LEU A 625 -2.00 -4.22 -4.82
CA LEU A 625 -2.83 -4.87 -3.78
C LEU A 625 -2.13 -4.91 -2.40
N PHE A 626 -1.05 -4.14 -2.22
CA PHE A 626 -0.19 -4.21 -1.04
C PHE A 626 -0.98 -4.16 0.28
N ARG A 627 -0.97 -5.24 1.07
CA ARG A 627 -1.65 -5.32 2.39
C ARG A 627 -3.14 -4.95 2.36
N ALA A 628 -3.79 -5.00 1.20
CA ALA A 628 -5.16 -4.51 1.00
C ALA A 628 -5.39 -3.02 1.37
N GLN A 629 -4.36 -2.19 1.35
CA GLN A 629 -4.44 -0.75 1.67
C GLN A 629 -4.62 0.16 0.43
N PRO A 630 -3.99 -0.13 -0.75
CA PRO A 630 -4.11 0.68 -1.96
C PRO A 630 -5.47 0.64 -2.67
N HIS A 631 -6.55 1.09 -2.00
CA HIS A 631 -7.87 1.16 -2.63
C HIS A 631 -7.85 2.01 -3.92
N GLY A 632 -6.93 2.98 -4.05
CA GLY A 632 -6.74 3.78 -5.25
C GLY A 632 -6.34 2.95 -6.49
N THR A 633 -5.70 1.80 -6.31
CA THR A 633 -5.19 0.96 -7.41
C THR A 633 -5.97 -0.33 -7.63
N PHE A 634 -6.93 -0.69 -6.76
CA PHE A 634 -7.74 -1.91 -6.91
C PHE A 634 -8.44 -2.02 -8.26
N LYS A 635 -8.78 -0.88 -8.88
CA LYS A 635 -9.42 -0.83 -10.19
C LYS A 635 -8.55 -1.47 -11.28
N PHE A 636 -7.22 -1.33 -11.24
CA PHE A 636 -6.33 -2.03 -12.18
C PHE A 636 -6.55 -3.55 -12.12
N PHE A 637 -6.59 -4.09 -10.90
CA PHE A 637 -6.77 -5.52 -10.68
C PHE A 637 -8.16 -6.01 -11.12
N PHE A 638 -9.24 -5.37 -10.67
CA PHE A 638 -10.59 -5.80 -11.03
C PHE A 638 -10.94 -5.57 -12.50
N ASN A 639 -10.43 -4.49 -13.12
CA ASN A 639 -10.51 -4.34 -14.57
C ASN A 639 -9.74 -5.46 -15.26
N GLY A 640 -8.54 -5.83 -14.78
CA GLY A 640 -7.76 -6.95 -15.31
C GLY A 640 -8.51 -8.29 -15.24
N LEU A 641 -9.21 -8.58 -14.14
CA LEU A 641 -10.00 -9.80 -14.00
C LEU A 641 -11.14 -9.90 -15.03
N THR A 642 -11.79 -8.77 -15.32
CA THR A 642 -13.04 -8.75 -16.12
C THR A 642 -12.79 -8.44 -17.60
N TYR A 643 -11.84 -7.57 -17.91
CA TYR A 643 -11.56 -7.10 -19.27
C TYR A 643 -11.03 -8.20 -20.18
N GLY A 644 -10.01 -8.95 -19.73
CA GLY A 644 -9.31 -9.93 -20.58
C GLY A 644 -10.18 -11.10 -21.04
N THR A 645 -11.35 -11.30 -20.41
CA THR A 645 -12.26 -12.42 -20.68
C THR A 645 -13.63 -11.98 -21.21
N ALA A 646 -13.86 -10.67 -21.32
CA ALA A 646 -15.12 -10.10 -21.79
C ALA A 646 -15.25 -10.19 -23.31
N GLN A 647 -16.49 -10.32 -23.78
CA GLN A 647 -16.80 -10.42 -25.20
C GLN A 647 -17.39 -9.11 -25.71
N ARG A 648 -16.97 -8.69 -26.91
CA ARG A 648 -17.63 -7.58 -27.60
C ARG A 648 -19.02 -8.03 -28.04
N ALA A 649 -20.04 -7.30 -27.63
CA ALA A 649 -21.42 -7.55 -28.00
C ALA A 649 -22.21 -6.24 -28.02
N ALA A 650 -23.17 -6.14 -28.94
CA ALA A 650 -24.24 -5.15 -28.81
C ALA A 650 -25.07 -5.48 -27.56
N VAL A 651 -25.56 -4.45 -26.85
CA VAL A 651 -26.58 -4.68 -25.81
C VAL A 651 -27.77 -5.37 -26.49
N ARG A 652 -28.30 -6.42 -25.87
CA ARG A 652 -29.49 -7.13 -26.35
C ARG A 652 -30.74 -6.61 -25.70
#